data_AF-A0A5P1FCK6-F1
#
_entry.id   AF-A0A5P1FCK6-F1
#
_cell.length_a   1.000
_cell.length_b   1.000
_cell.length_c   1.000
_cell.angle_alpha   90.00
_cell.angle_beta   90.00
_cell.angle_gamma   90.00
#
_symmetry.space_group_name_H-M   'P 1'
#
loop_
_entity.id
_entity.type
_entity.pdbx_description
1 polymer ?
#
loop_
_entity_poly.entity_id
_entity_poly.type
_entity_poly.pdbx_seq_one_letter_code
_entity_poly.pdbx_strand_id
1 'polypeptide(L)'
;MALASVPALNLTQALHYDLAPNRINPRPRSSNSRSQFLLQSIRWNLGHRNRNHRRLRTRAESPQNSQPMVPPYNVLITGSSKGIGYALAKEFLRAGDNVIICSRSAERVESAVKSLREEYGEQRVWGTTCDVRDGKDVRNLVEFAQEKLGYIDIWINNAGSNAYSYKPLAETSDDDLMEVVTTNTLGLMICCREAINMMLSQPRGGHIFNIDGAGSDGRPTPRFAAYGATKRSVVHLTKSLQAELQMQDVKNVMVHNLSPGMVITDLLMSGATTKQAKFFINILAEPPEVVAEYLVPSIRSVPSSQSMKPTYIKFLTGLKAELLLVQGGIDTLLKIEWLIRFRLETGSIEQQSFERESEIAKEKLPANMRSPCSCFLILCLLMILAPYTTQLQSSQAWSLLRIQRLLNYPSFLSSWNKSPDFCISEPNPFVTIVCYDDSITQLQISGNSTPPPLPQSFSIDSFFTTLTRLPNLKVLSLTNLGLWGALPSKISRLSSLEIVNMSSNFLYGPIPHEVSNLKSLQTLILDHNMFAGRVPDWLGGLSLLAVVSMKNNTLNGSLPDSLKNLESLRVLDLSLNNFSGPLPDLSGLTNLQVLDLEGNYLGPQFPMLGKKVVILDLRRNRFTGGLPSDLSSYYHLKKFDVSLNSFVGPFMPALLSLPLIRYLDIAGNRFTGMLFQNMSCNEQLEYVDLSANLLTGNLPTCLISDPKSKVVSYSANCLASNDRSQHPNSFCQTQALAVGILPDKQKKASSHKVIIAISVVAAVVVASSLVALLFFFVFRRSSARRAATTKPPRRLIEHASNGYPSKMLADARYISQTMKLGALGVPSYRSFSLEELEAATNNFNSSTFMGEGSHGQMYRGRLKDGSLVAIRCLKLKKSHSSQNFNRHIELISKLRYRHLVSALGHCFEYYLDDSTVSRLFLIFEYVSNGTLRSNISEEGGGQKLTWTQRIAAAIGVAKGVQFLHAGIIPGLFANDLKTTNILLDQNLVAKISSYNLPVLAENMKNEVIGGSSSNGSKMSNERIKHGDKVDIYDFGVILLEMISGRSISSQADVETVKDQLQASTTFDGSASKKNIVDPVVRRGCCHESLKTVIEICFRCLSKQPINRPSVEDVLWNLQFAAQVQEAWRGDNHSSEGSSVAPSPIN
;
A
#
# COMPACT_ATOMS: atom_id res chain seq x y z
N MET A 1 -30.62 -45.73 -28.16
CA MET A 1 -31.53 -45.95 -29.30
C MET A 1 -31.86 -44.61 -29.94
N ALA A 2 -32.30 -44.65 -31.20
CA ALA A 2 -32.93 -43.57 -31.97
C ALA A 2 -34.34 -43.20 -31.41
N LEU A 3 -35.10 -42.18 -31.84
CA LEU A 3 -34.89 -40.94 -32.63
C LEU A 3 -36.19 -40.09 -32.49
N ALA A 4 -36.11 -38.75 -32.50
CA ALA A 4 -37.19 -37.81 -32.85
C ALA A 4 -36.57 -36.39 -33.01
N SER A 5 -36.44 -35.80 -34.20
CA SER A 5 -37.47 -35.14 -35.04
C SER A 5 -38.07 -33.88 -34.38
N VAL A 6 -37.67 -32.63 -34.70
CA VAL A 6 -37.76 -31.85 -35.99
C VAL A 6 -39.13 -31.14 -36.13
N PRO A 7 -39.20 -29.86 -36.57
CA PRO A 7 -40.04 -28.84 -35.93
C PRO A 7 -41.22 -28.35 -36.82
N ALA A 8 -41.30 -27.03 -37.12
CA ALA A 8 -42.31 -26.31 -37.93
C ALA A 8 -43.64 -26.00 -37.20
N LEU A 9 -44.45 -24.98 -37.53
CA LEU A 9 -44.28 -23.69 -38.26
C LEU A 9 -45.53 -22.81 -37.98
N ASN A 10 -45.46 -21.50 -38.29
CA ASN A 10 -46.46 -20.73 -39.08
C ASN A 10 -46.03 -19.24 -39.13
N LEU A 11 -45.82 -18.63 -40.32
CA LEU A 11 -46.80 -18.08 -41.28
C LEU A 11 -47.37 -16.70 -40.83
N THR A 12 -47.60 -15.72 -41.73
CA THR A 12 -48.14 -15.82 -43.10
C THR A 12 -47.49 -14.89 -44.15
N GLN A 13 -47.46 -15.35 -45.42
CA GLN A 13 -47.85 -14.68 -46.70
C GLN A 13 -47.24 -13.30 -47.11
N ALA A 14 -47.09 -12.94 -48.40
CA ALA A 14 -47.29 -13.65 -49.68
C ALA A 14 -46.63 -12.90 -50.86
N LEU A 15 -46.17 -13.64 -51.89
CA LEU A 15 -46.24 -13.40 -53.36
C LEU A 15 -45.93 -11.99 -53.93
N HIS A 16 -45.21 -11.75 -55.04
CA HIS A 16 -44.62 -12.49 -56.18
C HIS A 16 -43.60 -11.51 -56.85
N TYR A 17 -42.77 -11.73 -57.88
CA TYR A 17 -42.32 -12.81 -58.78
C TYR A 17 -41.03 -12.29 -59.51
N ASP A 18 -40.19 -13.01 -60.26
CA ASP A 18 -39.95 -14.45 -60.49
C ASP A 18 -38.50 -14.68 -61.02
N LEU A 19 -38.16 -15.95 -61.29
CA LEU A 19 -37.09 -16.48 -62.15
C LEU A 19 -35.62 -16.37 -61.67
N ALA A 20 -34.95 -17.51 -61.78
CA ALA A 20 -33.53 -17.79 -61.54
C ALA A 20 -32.93 -18.38 -62.88
N PRO A 21 -31.83 -19.17 -62.95
CA PRO A 21 -30.84 -19.60 -61.93
C PRO A 21 -29.35 -19.63 -62.42
N ASN A 22 -28.48 -20.25 -61.62
CA ASN A 22 -27.21 -20.91 -62.02
C ASN A 22 -25.98 -20.00 -62.39
N ARG A 23 -24.71 -20.42 -62.24
CA ARG A 23 -24.12 -21.72 -61.80
C ARG A 23 -22.67 -21.61 -61.29
N ILE A 24 -22.20 -22.72 -60.69
CA ILE A 24 -20.80 -23.20 -60.56
C ILE A 24 -19.92 -22.62 -59.41
N ASN A 25 -19.36 -23.58 -58.66
CA ASN A 25 -18.26 -23.51 -57.69
C ASN A 25 -17.12 -24.38 -58.30
N PRO A 26 -15.81 -24.13 -58.05
CA PRO A 26 -15.26 -24.68 -56.80
C PRO A 26 -14.03 -23.96 -56.17
N ARG A 27 -13.76 -24.41 -54.94
CA ARG A 27 -12.51 -24.35 -54.12
C ARG A 27 -11.24 -24.83 -54.89
N PRO A 28 -9.99 -24.51 -54.46
CA PRO A 28 -9.56 -24.60 -53.05
C PRO A 28 -8.49 -23.65 -52.47
N ARG A 29 -8.29 -23.83 -51.15
CA ARG A 29 -7.11 -23.57 -50.27
C ARG A 29 -5.81 -23.11 -50.97
N SER A 30 -5.01 -22.20 -50.41
CA SER A 30 -4.73 -21.96 -48.98
C SER A 30 -4.19 -20.55 -48.69
N SER A 31 -4.51 -20.00 -47.51
CA SER A 31 -4.03 -18.68 -47.04
C SER A 31 -2.78 -18.80 -46.16
N ASN A 32 -1.70 -18.07 -46.50
CA ASN A 32 -0.58 -17.79 -45.59
C ASN A 32 0.11 -16.46 -46.01
N SER A 33 0.92 -15.86 -45.13
CA SER A 33 1.43 -14.46 -45.19
C SER A 33 0.32 -13.40 -44.94
N ARG A 34 0.56 -12.31 -44.18
CA ARG A 34 1.21 -11.01 -44.53
C ARG A 34 0.55 -10.36 -45.77
N SER A 35 0.34 -9.04 -45.86
CA SER A 35 1.16 -7.92 -45.35
C SER A 35 0.35 -6.65 -45.04
N GLN A 36 1.09 -5.60 -44.69
CA GLN A 36 0.84 -4.15 -44.84
C GLN A 36 -0.27 -3.75 -45.85
N PHE A 37 -0.97 -2.66 -45.53
CA PHE A 37 -1.68 -1.84 -46.52
C PHE A 37 -1.06 -0.44 -46.61
N LEU A 38 -1.10 0.16 -47.81
CA LEU A 38 -0.53 1.46 -48.12
C LEU A 38 -1.56 2.34 -48.87
N LEU A 39 -1.67 3.60 -48.44
CA LEU A 39 -2.13 4.82 -49.16
C LEU A 39 -3.26 4.75 -50.23
N GLN A 40 -4.23 5.67 -50.04
CA GLN A 40 -4.98 6.41 -51.08
C GLN A 40 -5.95 5.61 -51.98
N SER A 41 -7.00 6.19 -52.59
CA SER A 41 -7.82 7.39 -52.29
C SER A 41 -9.11 7.31 -53.14
N ILE A 42 -10.11 8.17 -52.92
CA ILE A 42 -10.94 8.85 -53.95
C ILE A 42 -12.02 9.75 -53.30
N ARG A 43 -12.47 10.78 -54.02
CA ARG A 43 -13.52 11.73 -53.61
C ARG A 43 -14.91 11.26 -54.04
N TRP A 44 -15.95 11.75 -53.35
CA TRP A 44 -17.19 12.15 -54.02
C TRP A 44 -17.60 13.55 -53.55
N ASN A 45 -18.24 14.34 -54.43
CA ASN A 45 -18.38 15.79 -54.28
C ASN A 45 -19.51 16.36 -55.17
N LEU A 46 -20.63 16.77 -54.58
CA LEU A 46 -21.77 17.51 -55.17
C LEU A 46 -22.71 17.92 -54.01
N GLY A 47 -23.30 19.12 -53.91
CA GLY A 47 -23.02 20.38 -54.63
C GLY A 47 -24.06 21.49 -54.33
N HIS A 48 -23.59 22.69 -53.93
CA HIS A 48 -24.31 23.99 -53.81
C HIS A 48 -25.56 24.06 -52.88
N ARG A 49 -25.84 25.15 -52.15
CA ARG A 49 -25.74 26.59 -52.50
C ARG A 49 -25.39 27.49 -51.29
N ASN A 50 -24.78 28.65 -51.60
CA ASN A 50 -24.89 30.00 -50.99
C ASN A 50 -25.07 30.21 -49.46
N ARG A 51 -24.43 31.19 -48.81
CA ARG A 51 -23.63 32.34 -49.31
C ARG A 51 -22.67 32.90 -48.24
N ASN A 52 -21.51 33.36 -48.69
CA ASN A 52 -20.68 34.46 -48.17
C ASN A 52 -20.50 34.66 -46.64
N HIS A 53 -19.36 34.20 -46.12
CA HIS A 53 -18.41 35.11 -45.45
C HIS A 53 -16.97 34.73 -45.84
N ARG A 54 -16.05 35.70 -45.86
CA ARG A 54 -14.68 35.53 -46.40
C ARG A 54 -13.84 34.60 -45.51
N ARG A 55 -13.51 33.40 -46.01
CA ARG A 55 -12.31 32.69 -45.56
C ARG A 55 -11.07 33.37 -46.13
N LEU A 56 -10.26 34.00 -45.28
CA LEU A 56 -8.89 34.36 -45.62
C LEU A 56 -8.03 33.09 -45.73
N ARG A 57 -8.13 32.41 -46.87
CA ARG A 57 -7.06 31.52 -47.35
C ARG A 57 -6.02 32.39 -48.05
N THR A 58 -5.20 33.08 -47.28
CA THR A 58 -3.87 33.44 -47.77
C THR A 58 -3.15 32.14 -48.12
N ARG A 59 -2.62 32.08 -49.34
CA ARG A 59 -1.78 31.00 -49.82
C ARG A 59 -0.52 31.01 -48.95
N ALA A 60 -0.09 29.86 -48.45
CA ALA A 60 1.18 29.76 -47.73
C ALA A 60 2.34 29.89 -48.72
N GLU A 61 2.64 31.13 -49.11
CA GLU A 61 4.01 31.54 -49.40
C GLU A 61 4.85 31.24 -48.17
N SER A 62 6.09 30.79 -48.36
CA SER A 62 6.94 30.26 -47.30
C SER A 62 7.17 31.30 -46.19
N PRO A 63 6.73 31.07 -44.94
CA PRO A 63 7.25 31.80 -43.79
C PRO A 63 8.69 31.32 -43.61
N GLN A 64 9.69 32.07 -44.07
CA GLN A 64 10.24 33.26 -43.39
C GLN A 64 10.71 32.93 -41.98
N ASN A 65 11.98 33.25 -41.72
CA ASN A 65 12.68 33.06 -40.46
C ASN A 65 11.80 33.37 -39.24
N SER A 66 11.31 32.34 -38.54
CA SER A 66 10.59 32.49 -37.29
C SER A 66 11.55 33.06 -36.23
N GLN A 67 11.48 34.37 -36.02
CA GLN A 67 12.43 35.05 -35.14
C GLN A 67 12.24 34.58 -33.69
N PRO A 68 13.32 34.24 -32.97
CA PRO A 68 13.22 33.69 -31.62
C PRO A 68 12.59 34.70 -30.64
N MET A 69 11.72 34.18 -29.77
CA MET A 69 11.00 34.98 -28.78
C MET A 69 11.86 35.20 -27.52
N VAL A 70 12.83 36.12 -27.66
CA VAL A 70 13.73 36.58 -26.59
C VAL A 70 13.22 37.87 -25.93
N PRO A 71 13.54 38.10 -24.63
CA PRO A 71 13.23 39.36 -23.95
C PRO A 71 13.96 40.58 -24.55
N PRO A 72 13.48 41.81 -24.33
CA PRO A 72 12.25 42.15 -23.61
C PRO A 72 10.99 41.72 -24.37
N TYR A 73 9.99 41.25 -23.64
CA TYR A 73 8.71 40.84 -24.21
C TYR A 73 7.75 42.02 -24.30
N ASN A 74 6.91 42.00 -25.34
CA ASN A 74 5.74 42.87 -25.45
C ASN A 74 4.53 42.16 -24.83
N VAL A 75 4.02 42.70 -23.70
CA VAL A 75 2.99 42.06 -22.87
C VAL A 75 1.70 42.89 -22.85
N LEU A 76 0.56 42.24 -23.03
CA LEU A 76 -0.77 42.86 -22.89
C LEU A 76 -1.57 42.14 -21.81
N ILE A 77 -2.18 42.87 -20.87
CA ILE A 77 -2.93 42.29 -19.74
C ILE A 77 -4.32 42.93 -19.66
N THR A 78 -5.40 42.13 -19.70
CA THR A 78 -6.78 42.65 -19.63
C THR A 78 -7.29 42.82 -18.19
N GLY A 79 -8.06 43.87 -17.91
CA GLY A 79 -8.60 44.11 -16.55
C GLY A 79 -7.52 44.43 -15.52
N SER A 80 -6.49 45.16 -15.93
CA SER A 80 -5.19 45.30 -15.25
C SER A 80 -4.97 46.63 -14.53
N SER A 81 -6.01 47.46 -14.38
CA SER A 81 -5.92 48.72 -13.64
C SER A 81 -5.99 48.56 -12.11
N LYS A 82 -6.14 47.34 -11.58
CA LYS A 82 -6.07 47.03 -10.13
C LYS A 82 -5.90 45.53 -9.87
N GLY A 83 -5.55 45.16 -8.63
CA GLY A 83 -5.47 43.77 -8.18
C GLY A 83 -4.40 42.97 -8.93
N ILE A 84 -4.63 41.65 -9.11
CA ILE A 84 -3.64 40.75 -9.72
C ILE A 84 -3.21 41.16 -11.14
N GLY A 85 -4.10 41.75 -11.94
CA GLY A 85 -3.72 42.27 -13.27
C GLY A 85 -2.75 43.45 -13.22
N TYR A 86 -2.84 44.30 -12.19
CA TYR A 86 -1.91 45.42 -11.97
C TYR A 86 -0.58 44.94 -11.39
N ALA A 87 -0.63 44.02 -10.42
CA ALA A 87 0.56 43.41 -9.85
C ALA A 87 1.38 42.64 -10.90
N LEU A 88 0.73 41.89 -11.79
CA LEU A 88 1.40 41.26 -12.94
C LEU A 88 2.08 42.30 -13.82
N ALA A 89 1.38 43.39 -14.20
CA ALA A 89 1.95 44.47 -15.02
C ALA A 89 3.23 45.06 -14.38
N LYS A 90 3.19 45.33 -13.07
CA LYS A 90 4.32 45.84 -12.29
C LYS A 90 5.53 44.89 -12.30
N GLU A 91 5.32 43.59 -12.08
CA GLU A 91 6.43 42.62 -12.08
C GLU A 91 7.00 42.35 -13.49
N PHE A 92 6.20 42.43 -14.56
CA PHE A 92 6.71 42.38 -15.93
C PHE A 92 7.61 43.61 -16.24
N LEU A 93 7.20 44.81 -15.82
CA LEU A 93 8.00 46.03 -15.98
C LEU A 93 9.31 45.97 -15.17
N ARG A 94 9.26 45.49 -13.93
CA ARG A 94 10.46 45.24 -13.10
C ARG A 94 11.43 44.26 -13.76
N ALA A 95 10.90 43.24 -14.43
CA ALA A 95 11.70 42.27 -15.19
C ALA A 95 12.18 42.79 -16.57
N GLY A 96 11.88 44.05 -16.91
CA GLY A 96 12.40 44.75 -18.08
C GLY A 96 11.57 44.62 -19.36
N ASP A 97 10.32 44.16 -19.28
CA ASP A 97 9.41 44.05 -20.43
C ASP A 97 8.69 45.38 -20.76
N ASN A 98 7.90 45.36 -21.83
CA ASN A 98 7.00 46.44 -22.24
C ASN A 98 5.55 46.01 -21.96
N VAL A 99 4.72 46.86 -21.36
CA VAL A 99 3.38 46.45 -20.89
C VAL A 99 2.27 47.40 -21.34
N ILE A 100 1.20 46.81 -21.88
CA ILE A 100 -0.10 47.45 -22.13
C ILE A 100 -1.12 46.97 -21.10
N ILE A 101 -1.71 47.93 -20.37
CA ILE A 101 -2.82 47.70 -19.43
C ILE A 101 -4.16 48.22 -19.96
N CYS A 102 -5.27 47.57 -19.63
CA CYS A 102 -6.61 48.05 -20.02
C CYS A 102 -7.70 47.71 -19.01
N SER A 103 -8.76 48.52 -18.98
CA SER A 103 -9.95 48.30 -18.15
C SER A 103 -11.18 49.03 -18.71
N ARG A 104 -12.36 48.76 -18.14
CA ARG A 104 -13.64 49.45 -18.45
C ARG A 104 -13.69 50.93 -18.03
N SER A 105 -12.70 51.44 -17.30
CA SER A 105 -12.68 52.80 -16.74
C SER A 105 -11.42 53.55 -17.19
N ALA A 106 -11.60 54.68 -17.88
CA ALA A 106 -10.52 55.55 -18.36
C ALA A 106 -9.68 56.09 -17.19
N GLU A 107 -10.32 56.76 -16.23
CA GLU A 107 -9.72 57.29 -14.99
C GLU A 107 -8.81 56.26 -14.28
N ARG A 108 -9.27 55.00 -14.13
CA ARG A 108 -8.47 53.94 -13.51
C ARG A 108 -7.29 53.50 -14.36
N VAL A 109 -7.42 53.52 -15.69
CA VAL A 109 -6.30 53.24 -16.61
C VAL A 109 -5.28 54.37 -16.57
N GLU A 110 -5.71 55.64 -16.65
CA GLU A 110 -4.86 56.81 -16.58
C GLU A 110 -4.07 56.88 -15.27
N SER A 111 -4.75 56.68 -14.14
CA SER A 111 -4.13 56.62 -12.81
C SER A 111 -3.11 55.47 -12.69
N ALA A 112 -3.46 54.27 -13.16
CA ALA A 112 -2.57 53.11 -13.18
C ALA A 112 -1.35 53.30 -14.11
N VAL A 113 -1.55 53.86 -15.31
CA VAL A 113 -0.46 54.19 -16.24
C VAL A 113 0.46 55.23 -15.62
N LYS A 114 -0.08 56.30 -15.02
CA LYS A 114 0.72 57.34 -14.37
C LYS A 114 1.61 56.75 -13.27
N SER A 115 1.04 55.98 -12.34
CA SER A 115 1.80 55.37 -11.24
C SER A 115 2.90 54.40 -11.75
N LEU A 116 2.62 53.60 -12.77
CA LEU A 116 3.62 52.71 -13.36
C LEU A 116 4.71 53.47 -14.15
N ARG A 117 4.40 54.62 -14.76
CA ARG A 117 5.39 55.47 -15.44
C ARG A 117 6.29 56.24 -14.46
N GLU A 118 5.74 56.66 -13.31
CA GLU A 118 6.53 57.26 -12.23
C GLU A 118 7.55 56.27 -11.63
N GLU A 119 7.25 54.96 -11.64
CA GLU A 119 8.13 53.92 -11.10
C GLU A 119 9.05 53.25 -12.14
N TYR A 120 8.62 53.10 -13.41
CA TYR A 120 9.33 52.34 -14.46
C TYR A 120 9.64 53.14 -15.74
N GLY A 121 9.28 54.42 -15.80
CA GLY A 121 9.54 55.32 -16.94
C GLY A 121 8.48 55.29 -18.04
N GLU A 122 8.34 56.41 -18.76
CA GLU A 122 7.24 56.61 -19.72
C GLU A 122 7.26 55.66 -20.93
N GLN A 123 8.46 55.27 -21.38
CA GLN A 123 8.67 54.56 -22.66
C GLN A 123 8.31 53.06 -22.63
N ARG A 124 7.81 52.54 -21.50
CA ARG A 124 7.54 51.10 -21.30
C ARG A 124 6.09 50.76 -20.96
N VAL A 125 5.26 51.78 -20.72
CA VAL A 125 3.88 51.61 -20.22
C VAL A 125 2.89 52.40 -21.07
N TRP A 126 1.88 51.71 -21.57
CA TRP A 126 0.71 52.31 -22.20
C TRP A 126 -0.55 51.72 -21.59
N GLY A 127 -1.67 52.43 -21.76
CA GLY A 127 -2.96 51.86 -21.46
C GLY A 127 -4.08 52.49 -22.27
N THR A 128 -5.17 51.75 -22.39
CA THR A 128 -6.37 52.16 -23.11
C THR A 128 -7.63 51.58 -22.43
N THR A 129 -8.80 52.14 -22.75
CA THR A 129 -10.08 51.58 -22.30
C THR A 129 -10.47 50.35 -23.12
N CYS A 130 -11.00 49.32 -22.46
CA CYS A 130 -11.63 48.18 -23.12
C CYS A 130 -12.63 47.50 -22.18
N ASP A 131 -13.88 47.37 -22.62
CA ASP A 131 -14.79 46.35 -22.13
C ASP A 131 -14.64 45.06 -22.95
N VAL A 132 -14.09 44.01 -22.31
CA VAL A 132 -13.89 42.70 -22.95
C VAL A 132 -15.19 42.06 -23.45
N ARG A 133 -16.36 42.53 -22.98
CA ARG A 133 -17.68 42.06 -23.41
C ARG A 133 -18.05 42.55 -24.82
N ASP A 134 -17.50 43.67 -25.29
CA ASP A 134 -17.70 44.16 -26.66
C ASP A 134 -16.53 43.76 -27.57
N GLY A 135 -16.84 43.07 -28.66
CA GLY A 135 -15.87 42.73 -29.69
C GLY A 135 -15.31 43.94 -30.44
N LYS A 136 -15.97 45.11 -30.41
CA LYS A 136 -15.43 46.36 -30.95
C LYS A 136 -14.28 46.87 -30.08
N ASP A 137 -14.50 46.99 -28.77
CA ASP A 137 -13.45 47.41 -27.82
C ASP A 137 -12.23 46.50 -27.84
N VAL A 138 -12.42 45.18 -27.92
CA VAL A 138 -11.30 44.24 -28.03
C VAL A 138 -10.54 44.38 -29.36
N ARG A 139 -11.19 44.79 -30.46
CA ARG A 139 -10.48 45.13 -31.71
C ARG A 139 -9.75 46.47 -31.62
N ASN A 140 -10.36 47.50 -31.03
CA ASN A 140 -9.69 48.77 -30.76
C ASN A 140 -8.43 48.55 -29.89
N LEU A 141 -8.49 47.61 -28.94
CA LEU A 141 -7.36 47.20 -28.10
C LEU A 141 -6.24 46.49 -28.90
N VAL A 142 -6.59 45.66 -29.89
CA VAL A 142 -5.61 45.06 -30.83
C VAL A 142 -4.98 46.15 -31.70
N GLU A 143 -5.77 47.05 -32.28
CA GLU A 143 -5.28 48.15 -33.11
C GLU A 143 -4.33 49.06 -32.31
N PHE A 144 -4.68 49.43 -31.08
CA PHE A 144 -3.82 50.17 -30.16
C PHE A 144 -2.54 49.40 -29.80
N ALA A 145 -2.62 48.09 -29.58
CA ALA A 145 -1.45 47.25 -29.28
C ALA A 145 -0.46 47.20 -30.46
N GLN A 146 -0.97 47.07 -31.68
CA GLN A 146 -0.18 47.13 -32.90
C GLN A 146 0.41 48.54 -33.12
N GLU A 147 -0.34 49.61 -32.82
CA GLU A 147 0.12 50.99 -32.93
C GLU A 147 1.27 51.32 -31.95
N LYS A 148 1.20 50.85 -30.70
CA LYS A 148 2.20 51.19 -29.67
C LYS A 148 3.40 50.23 -29.61
N LEU A 149 3.22 48.95 -29.94
CA LEU A 149 4.26 47.91 -29.78
C LEU A 149 4.54 47.10 -31.06
N GLY A 150 3.76 47.26 -32.14
CA GLY A 150 3.90 46.52 -33.39
C GLY A 150 3.42 45.06 -33.32
N TYR A 151 3.83 44.33 -32.28
CA TYR A 151 3.45 42.95 -32.00
C TYR A 151 3.38 42.70 -30.48
N ILE A 152 2.60 41.70 -30.06
CA ILE A 152 2.49 41.25 -28.67
C ILE A 152 3.01 39.81 -28.56
N ASP A 153 4.01 39.57 -27.73
CA ASP A 153 4.56 38.25 -27.44
C ASP A 153 3.68 37.47 -26.44
N ILE A 154 3.14 38.16 -25.43
CA ILE A 154 2.40 37.57 -24.31
C ILE A 154 1.08 38.32 -24.08
N TRP A 155 -0.04 37.63 -24.22
CA TRP A 155 -1.38 38.16 -23.95
C TRP A 155 -1.98 37.47 -22.71
N ILE A 156 -2.37 38.23 -21.69
CA ILE A 156 -2.92 37.71 -20.43
C ILE A 156 -4.38 38.11 -20.28
N ASN A 157 -5.27 37.12 -20.42
CA ASN A 157 -6.70 37.27 -20.21
C ASN A 157 -7.02 37.17 -18.71
N ASN A 158 -7.11 38.33 -18.05
CA ASN A 158 -7.32 38.46 -16.60
C ASN A 158 -8.69 39.07 -16.22
N ALA A 159 -9.34 39.80 -17.13
CA ALA A 159 -10.63 40.44 -16.87
C ALA A 159 -11.71 39.45 -16.33
N GLY A 160 -12.50 39.90 -15.35
CA GLY A 160 -13.57 39.10 -14.75
C GLY A 160 -14.45 39.88 -13.78
N SER A 161 -15.65 39.36 -13.52
CA SER A 161 -16.61 39.89 -12.54
C SER A 161 -17.25 38.74 -11.73
N ASN A 162 -17.75 39.07 -10.54
CA ASN A 162 -18.61 38.24 -9.70
C ASN A 162 -19.96 38.92 -9.39
N ALA A 163 -20.27 40.05 -10.05
CA ALA A 163 -21.46 40.88 -9.84
C ALA A 163 -21.77 41.24 -8.37
N TYR A 164 -20.76 41.24 -7.50
CA TYR A 164 -20.80 41.88 -6.18
C TYR A 164 -21.89 41.41 -5.18
N SER A 165 -22.64 40.34 -5.46
CA SER A 165 -23.66 39.81 -4.56
C SER A 165 -23.29 38.43 -3.98
N TYR A 166 -23.19 38.33 -2.64
CA TYR A 166 -22.87 37.08 -1.93
C TYR A 166 -24.14 36.26 -1.66
N LYS A 167 -24.84 35.91 -2.75
CA LYS A 167 -26.19 35.36 -2.73
C LYS A 167 -26.24 33.90 -3.23
N PRO A 168 -27.13 33.05 -2.69
CA PRO A 168 -27.55 31.83 -3.37
C PRO A 168 -28.02 32.08 -4.81
N LEU A 169 -27.90 31.06 -5.66
CA LEU A 169 -28.27 31.17 -7.08
C LEU A 169 -29.74 31.59 -7.27
N ALA A 170 -30.63 31.14 -6.38
CA ALA A 170 -32.06 31.49 -6.37
C ALA A 170 -32.38 32.95 -5.93
N GLU A 171 -31.38 33.71 -5.47
CA GLU A 171 -31.52 35.11 -5.02
C GLU A 171 -30.72 36.09 -5.91
N THR A 172 -29.99 35.57 -6.90
CA THR A 172 -29.11 36.33 -7.80
C THR A 172 -29.95 36.91 -8.95
N SER A 173 -29.73 38.17 -9.34
CA SER A 173 -30.52 38.76 -10.43
C SER A 173 -30.04 38.31 -11.81
N ASP A 174 -30.89 38.41 -12.83
CA ASP A 174 -30.51 38.09 -14.21
C ASP A 174 -29.37 39.00 -14.71
N ASP A 175 -29.38 40.28 -14.34
CA ASP A 175 -28.30 41.23 -14.66
C ASP A 175 -26.97 40.83 -14.00
N ASP A 176 -27.00 40.41 -12.72
CA ASP A 176 -25.81 39.90 -12.01
C ASP A 176 -25.26 38.65 -12.72
N LEU A 177 -26.13 37.69 -13.05
CA LEU A 177 -25.75 36.46 -13.75
C LEU A 177 -25.17 36.77 -15.14
N MET A 178 -25.80 37.70 -15.86
CA MET A 178 -25.34 38.15 -17.17
C MET A 178 -24.00 38.88 -17.10
N GLU A 179 -23.72 39.73 -16.12
CA GLU A 179 -22.37 40.32 -15.99
C GLU A 179 -21.30 39.24 -15.73
N VAL A 180 -21.57 38.29 -14.83
CA VAL A 180 -20.63 37.20 -14.52
C VAL A 180 -20.35 36.33 -15.74
N VAL A 181 -21.39 35.88 -16.45
CA VAL A 181 -21.25 35.01 -17.62
C VAL A 181 -20.63 35.74 -18.81
N THR A 182 -21.07 36.97 -19.10
CA THR A 182 -20.52 37.75 -20.23
C THR A 182 -19.08 38.18 -19.99
N THR A 183 -18.71 38.57 -18.77
CA THR A 183 -17.32 38.98 -18.49
C THR A 183 -16.38 37.77 -18.43
N ASN A 184 -16.71 36.73 -17.66
CA ASN A 184 -15.79 35.62 -17.39
C ASN A 184 -15.69 34.61 -18.55
N THR A 185 -16.76 34.42 -19.34
CA THR A 185 -16.79 33.42 -20.42
C THR A 185 -16.80 34.07 -21.79
N LEU A 186 -17.80 34.91 -22.11
CA LEU A 186 -17.92 35.48 -23.46
C LEU A 186 -16.77 36.43 -23.78
N GLY A 187 -16.41 37.34 -22.87
CA GLY A 187 -15.30 38.27 -23.06
C GLY A 187 -13.95 37.57 -23.19
N LEU A 188 -13.76 36.45 -22.47
CA LEU A 188 -12.61 35.58 -22.66
C LEU A 188 -12.57 34.97 -24.08
N MET A 189 -13.72 34.50 -24.60
CA MET A 189 -13.80 33.95 -25.97
C MET A 189 -13.50 35.03 -27.02
N ILE A 190 -14.01 36.26 -26.82
CA ILE A 190 -13.72 37.41 -27.69
C ILE A 190 -12.23 37.74 -27.66
N CYS A 191 -11.62 37.88 -26.48
CA CYS A 191 -10.20 38.18 -26.35
C CYS A 191 -9.31 37.07 -26.93
N CYS A 192 -9.64 35.79 -26.70
CA CYS A 192 -8.94 34.67 -27.34
C CYS A 192 -9.01 34.75 -28.87
N ARG A 193 -10.19 35.05 -29.44
CA ARG A 193 -10.37 35.15 -30.89
C ARG A 193 -9.49 36.25 -31.49
N GLU A 194 -9.56 37.47 -30.98
CA GLU A 194 -8.81 38.58 -31.58
C GLU A 194 -7.29 38.47 -31.30
N ALA A 195 -6.89 37.93 -30.15
CA ALA A 195 -5.48 37.63 -29.86
C ALA A 195 -4.92 36.56 -30.82
N ILE A 196 -5.68 35.48 -31.11
CA ILE A 196 -5.29 34.47 -32.10
C ILE A 196 -5.21 35.09 -33.50
N ASN A 197 -6.21 35.87 -33.91
CA ASN A 197 -6.23 36.56 -35.21
C ASN A 197 -4.99 37.46 -35.40
N MET A 198 -4.62 38.22 -34.36
CA MET A 198 -3.42 39.05 -34.35
C MET A 198 -2.15 38.20 -34.38
N MET A 199 -1.95 37.29 -33.42
CA MET A 199 -0.71 36.53 -33.26
C MET A 199 -0.42 35.59 -34.44
N LEU A 200 -1.44 35.12 -35.16
CA LEU A 200 -1.29 34.33 -36.39
C LEU A 200 -0.54 35.09 -37.49
N SER A 201 -0.66 36.42 -37.55
CA SER A 201 0.02 37.27 -38.55
C SER A 201 1.38 37.81 -38.09
N GLN A 202 1.77 37.56 -36.83
CA GLN A 202 3.05 38.02 -36.28
C GLN A 202 4.21 37.06 -36.65
N PRO A 203 5.36 37.55 -37.15
CA PRO A 203 6.53 36.71 -37.49
C PRO A 203 7.12 35.89 -36.33
N ARG A 204 6.90 36.31 -35.09
CA ARG A 204 7.31 35.59 -33.86
C ARG A 204 6.24 34.64 -33.33
N GLY A 205 4.99 34.72 -33.81
CA GLY A 205 3.85 34.07 -33.17
C GLY A 205 3.40 34.80 -31.89
N GLY A 206 2.94 34.06 -30.88
CA GLY A 206 2.62 34.61 -29.54
C GLY A 206 1.98 33.60 -28.57
N HIS A 207 1.99 33.93 -27.27
CA HIS A 207 1.44 33.11 -26.18
C HIS A 207 0.26 33.80 -25.48
N ILE A 208 -0.83 33.06 -25.28
CA ILE A 208 -2.07 33.53 -24.63
C ILE A 208 -2.25 32.80 -23.29
N PHE A 209 -2.36 33.53 -22.19
CA PHE A 209 -2.55 32.99 -20.84
C PHE A 209 -3.94 33.33 -20.30
N ASN A 210 -4.76 32.30 -20.05
CA ASN A 210 -6.13 32.45 -19.56
C ASN A 210 -6.20 32.26 -18.04
N ILE A 211 -6.58 33.32 -17.31
CA ILE A 211 -6.65 33.30 -15.83
C ILE A 211 -7.95 32.68 -15.32
N ASP A 212 -7.80 31.47 -14.77
CA ASP A 212 -8.83 30.84 -13.94
C ASP A 212 -8.81 31.39 -12.51
N GLY A 213 -9.67 30.88 -11.62
CA GLY A 213 -9.75 31.35 -10.23
C GLY A 213 -10.57 30.40 -9.37
N ALA A 214 -10.96 30.83 -8.16
CA ALA A 214 -11.74 30.02 -7.24
C ALA A 214 -12.98 29.36 -7.91
N GLY A 215 -13.06 28.03 -7.82
CA GLY A 215 -14.05 27.19 -8.52
C GLY A 215 -13.54 26.51 -9.80
N SER A 216 -12.37 26.89 -10.34
CA SER A 216 -11.81 26.29 -11.57
C SER A 216 -11.47 24.80 -11.45
N ASP A 217 -11.25 24.29 -10.24
CA ASP A 217 -11.05 22.87 -9.98
C ASP A 217 -12.35 22.04 -10.00
N GLY A 218 -13.51 22.72 -10.02
CA GLY A 218 -14.84 22.10 -10.09
C GLY A 218 -15.50 21.84 -8.74
N ARG A 219 -14.93 22.33 -7.62
CA ARG A 219 -15.59 22.25 -6.31
C ARG A 219 -16.78 23.21 -6.21
N PRO A 220 -17.77 22.92 -5.35
CA PRO A 220 -18.82 23.87 -5.00
C PRO A 220 -18.24 25.20 -4.53
N THR A 221 -18.84 26.29 -4.99
CA THR A 221 -18.57 27.67 -4.56
C THR A 221 -19.86 28.22 -3.93
N PRO A 222 -20.09 27.98 -2.62
CA PRO A 222 -21.33 28.37 -1.95
C PRO A 222 -21.59 29.86 -2.11
N ARG A 223 -22.81 30.23 -2.50
CA ARG A 223 -23.24 31.62 -2.79
C ARG A 223 -22.42 32.34 -3.87
N PHE A 224 -21.74 31.59 -4.74
CA PHE A 224 -21.00 32.09 -5.91
C PHE A 224 -21.09 31.09 -7.09
N ALA A 225 -22.21 30.37 -7.21
CA ALA A 225 -22.35 29.23 -8.13
C ALA A 225 -22.04 29.58 -9.60
N ALA A 226 -22.57 30.70 -10.11
CA ALA A 226 -22.30 31.18 -11.47
C ALA A 226 -20.82 31.61 -11.66
N TYR A 227 -20.21 32.19 -10.63
CA TYR A 227 -18.79 32.57 -10.67
C TYR A 227 -17.88 31.34 -10.72
N GLY A 228 -18.12 30.32 -9.88
CA GLY A 228 -17.37 29.07 -9.93
C GLY A 228 -17.59 28.29 -11.22
N ALA A 229 -18.83 28.24 -11.72
CA ALA A 229 -19.15 27.61 -13.00
C ALA A 229 -18.42 28.30 -14.18
N THR A 230 -18.37 29.64 -14.20
CA THR A 230 -17.63 30.37 -15.23
C THR A 230 -16.11 30.24 -15.07
N LYS A 231 -15.54 30.27 -13.86
CA LYS A 231 -14.11 29.95 -13.67
C LYS A 231 -13.76 28.50 -13.97
N ARG A 232 -14.74 27.57 -13.97
CA ARG A 232 -14.57 26.21 -14.53
C ARG A 232 -14.68 26.18 -16.06
N SER A 233 -15.56 26.96 -16.69
CA SER A 233 -15.66 27.04 -18.16
C SER A 233 -14.38 27.62 -18.79
N VAL A 234 -13.69 28.57 -18.13
CA VAL A 234 -12.35 29.07 -18.54
C VAL A 234 -11.36 27.92 -18.80
N VAL A 235 -11.28 26.94 -17.88
CA VAL A 235 -10.36 25.80 -18.01
C VAL A 235 -10.79 24.84 -19.13
N HIS A 236 -12.10 24.63 -19.31
CA HIS A 236 -12.59 23.77 -20.41
C HIS A 236 -12.40 24.43 -21.78
N LEU A 237 -12.77 25.71 -21.91
CA LEU A 237 -12.61 26.50 -23.13
C LEU A 237 -11.15 26.53 -23.58
N THR A 238 -10.22 26.74 -22.63
CA THR A 238 -8.78 26.78 -22.93
C THR A 238 -8.28 25.46 -23.52
N LYS A 239 -8.74 24.31 -22.98
CA LYS A 239 -8.45 22.98 -23.55
C LYS A 239 -9.08 22.77 -24.93
N SER A 240 -10.30 23.26 -25.14
CA SER A 240 -10.97 23.19 -26.45
C SER A 240 -10.21 23.99 -27.51
N LEU A 241 -9.76 25.21 -27.18
CA LEU A 241 -8.95 26.04 -28.06
C LEU A 241 -7.57 25.43 -28.36
N GLN A 242 -6.91 24.81 -27.37
CA GLN A 242 -5.67 24.06 -27.58
C GLN A 242 -5.86 22.94 -28.61
N ALA A 243 -6.95 22.17 -28.50
CA ALA A 243 -7.28 21.11 -29.46
C ALA A 243 -7.65 21.68 -30.84
N GLU A 244 -8.38 22.81 -30.90
CA GLU A 244 -8.77 23.45 -32.16
C GLU A 244 -7.54 23.96 -32.95
N LEU A 245 -6.62 24.66 -32.29
CA LEU A 245 -5.37 25.12 -32.90
C LEU A 245 -4.52 23.95 -33.40
N GLN A 246 -4.43 22.86 -32.62
CA GLN A 246 -3.75 21.63 -33.03
C GLN A 246 -4.41 20.97 -34.26
N MET A 247 -5.75 20.94 -34.34
CA MET A 247 -6.48 20.42 -35.51
C MET A 247 -6.34 21.32 -36.75
N GLN A 248 -6.03 22.60 -36.58
CA GLN A 248 -5.74 23.55 -37.67
C GLN A 248 -4.25 23.59 -38.05
N ASP A 249 -3.41 22.77 -37.42
CA ASP A 249 -1.94 22.73 -37.54
C ASP A 249 -1.23 24.07 -37.22
N VAL A 250 -1.89 24.93 -36.42
CA VAL A 250 -1.32 26.19 -35.94
C VAL A 250 -0.22 25.90 -34.93
N LYS A 251 0.98 26.42 -35.21
CA LYS A 251 2.20 26.17 -34.41
C LYS A 251 2.78 27.43 -33.77
N ASN A 252 2.57 28.61 -34.36
CA ASN A 252 3.11 29.88 -33.86
C ASN A 252 2.25 30.52 -32.76
N VAL A 253 1.01 30.08 -32.53
CA VAL A 253 0.14 30.63 -31.48
C VAL A 253 -0.20 29.56 -30.45
N MET A 254 0.11 29.82 -29.18
CA MET A 254 -0.05 28.86 -28.09
C MET A 254 -0.97 29.41 -26.99
N VAL A 255 -1.86 28.58 -26.44
CA VAL A 255 -2.80 28.98 -25.36
C VAL A 255 -2.53 28.15 -24.09
N HIS A 256 -2.45 28.82 -22.95
CA HIS A 256 -2.03 28.29 -21.66
C HIS A 256 -3.06 28.63 -20.57
N ASN A 257 -3.14 27.82 -19.52
CA ASN A 257 -3.90 28.16 -18.31
C ASN A 257 -2.98 28.74 -17.23
N LEU A 258 -3.53 29.69 -16.47
CA LEU A 258 -2.85 30.39 -15.38
C LEU A 258 -3.80 30.45 -14.18
N SER A 259 -3.38 29.95 -13.02
CA SER A 259 -4.19 29.99 -11.79
C SER A 259 -3.46 30.77 -10.70
N PRO A 260 -3.98 31.93 -10.25
CA PRO A 260 -3.40 32.73 -9.19
C PRO A 260 -3.84 32.28 -7.77
N GLY A 261 -4.66 31.22 -7.67
CA GLY A 261 -5.22 30.77 -6.40
C GLY A 261 -6.29 31.73 -5.85
N MET A 262 -6.31 31.92 -4.52
CA MET A 262 -7.09 32.97 -3.88
C MET A 262 -6.22 34.22 -3.69
N VAL A 263 -6.66 35.36 -4.23
CA VAL A 263 -5.95 36.63 -4.16
C VAL A 263 -6.81 37.70 -3.48
N ILE A 264 -6.24 38.41 -2.50
CA ILE A 264 -6.90 39.55 -1.86
C ILE A 264 -7.10 40.63 -2.92
N THR A 265 -8.36 40.82 -3.31
CA THR A 265 -8.78 41.76 -4.35
C THR A 265 -10.16 42.27 -3.99
N ASP A 266 -10.55 43.45 -4.49
CA ASP A 266 -11.91 43.99 -4.31
C ASP A 266 -13.00 43.00 -4.75
N LEU A 267 -12.70 42.16 -5.75
CA LEU A 267 -13.58 41.10 -6.23
C LEU A 267 -13.87 40.05 -5.15
N LEU A 268 -12.85 39.65 -4.39
CA LEU A 268 -12.98 38.67 -3.31
C LEU A 268 -13.50 39.31 -2.00
N MET A 269 -13.07 40.54 -1.71
CA MET A 269 -13.36 41.24 -0.44
C MET A 269 -14.76 41.86 -0.38
N SER A 270 -15.41 42.11 -1.51
CA SER A 270 -16.70 42.80 -1.57
C SER A 270 -17.87 42.00 -0.98
N GLY A 271 -17.92 40.69 -1.20
CA GLY A 271 -18.94 39.81 -0.61
C GLY A 271 -18.80 39.61 0.90
N ALA A 272 -17.68 40.05 1.49
CA ALA A 272 -17.36 39.84 2.89
C ALA A 272 -17.87 40.99 3.78
N THR A 273 -19.18 41.09 3.97
CA THR A 273 -19.79 42.12 4.82
C THR A 273 -19.47 41.94 6.31
N THR A 274 -19.27 40.71 6.79
CA THR A 274 -18.97 40.43 8.20
C THR A 274 -17.46 40.47 8.50
N LYS A 275 -17.10 40.87 9.73
CA LYS A 275 -15.70 40.83 10.22
C LYS A 275 -15.08 39.44 10.09
N GLN A 276 -15.86 38.38 10.33
CA GLN A 276 -15.44 36.98 10.16
C GLN A 276 -15.12 36.63 8.70
N ALA A 277 -15.94 37.05 7.73
CA ALA A 277 -15.66 36.80 6.32
C ALA A 277 -14.36 37.47 5.85
N LYS A 278 -14.12 38.73 6.26
CA LYS A 278 -12.86 39.45 5.97
C LYS A 278 -11.65 38.76 6.62
N PHE A 279 -11.79 38.26 7.85
CA PHE A 279 -10.76 37.50 8.55
C PHE A 279 -10.39 36.19 7.83
N PHE A 280 -11.38 35.39 7.41
CA PHE A 280 -11.12 34.15 6.66
C PHE A 280 -10.47 34.40 5.30
N ILE A 281 -10.84 35.48 4.59
CA ILE A 281 -10.16 35.84 3.32
C ILE A 281 -8.70 36.24 3.57
N ASN A 282 -8.43 37.08 4.59
CA ASN A 282 -7.06 37.53 4.88
C ASN A 282 -6.09 36.39 5.24
N ILE A 283 -6.61 35.26 5.74
CA ILE A 283 -5.86 34.03 6.06
C ILE A 283 -5.67 33.13 4.84
N LEU A 284 -6.69 32.99 3.97
CA LEU A 284 -6.70 32.03 2.86
C LEU A 284 -6.23 32.61 1.52
N ALA A 285 -6.17 33.94 1.40
CA ALA A 285 -5.78 34.64 0.18
C ALA A 285 -4.47 35.42 0.35
N GLU A 286 -3.63 35.38 -0.67
CA GLU A 286 -2.36 36.12 -0.70
C GLU A 286 -2.52 37.50 -1.35
N PRO A 287 -1.62 38.47 -1.09
CA PRO A 287 -1.63 39.76 -1.76
C PRO A 287 -1.35 39.61 -3.26
N PRO A 288 -1.95 40.44 -4.14
CA PRO A 288 -1.68 40.42 -5.58
C PRO A 288 -0.21 40.40 -5.97
N GLU A 289 0.63 41.10 -5.21
CA GLU A 289 2.05 41.34 -5.45
C GLU A 289 2.85 40.05 -5.28
N VAL A 290 2.66 39.34 -4.16
CA VAL A 290 3.30 38.04 -3.85
C VAL A 290 2.93 36.98 -4.90
N VAL A 291 1.69 37.03 -5.38
CA VAL A 291 1.20 36.12 -6.43
C VAL A 291 1.85 36.47 -7.78
N ALA A 292 1.97 37.75 -8.12
CA ALA A 292 2.63 38.19 -9.36
C ALA A 292 4.13 37.86 -9.39
N GLU A 293 4.85 38.08 -8.28
CA GLU A 293 6.28 37.79 -8.12
C GLU A 293 6.62 36.33 -8.46
N TYR A 294 5.75 35.39 -8.08
CA TYR A 294 5.89 33.97 -8.42
C TYR A 294 5.45 33.63 -9.86
N LEU A 295 4.38 34.26 -10.35
CA LEU A 295 3.80 33.96 -11.66
C LEU A 295 4.61 34.54 -12.84
N VAL A 296 5.12 35.77 -12.74
CA VAL A 296 5.82 36.42 -13.87
C VAL A 296 7.08 35.67 -14.34
N PRO A 297 8.01 35.22 -13.46
CA PRO A 297 9.14 34.38 -13.87
C PRO A 297 8.69 33.08 -14.53
N SER A 298 7.63 32.46 -13.99
CA SER A 298 7.05 31.24 -14.55
C SER A 298 6.49 31.46 -15.96
N ILE A 299 5.81 32.59 -16.21
CA ILE A 299 5.27 32.95 -17.54
C ILE A 299 6.40 33.25 -18.52
N ARG A 300 7.40 34.05 -18.14
CA ARG A 300 8.57 34.39 -18.97
C ARG A 300 9.43 33.18 -19.35
N SER A 301 9.41 32.12 -18.54
CA SER A 301 10.10 30.87 -18.87
C SER A 301 9.50 30.14 -20.09
N VAL A 302 8.21 30.35 -20.40
CA VAL A 302 7.50 29.60 -21.45
C VAL A 302 8.03 29.95 -22.85
N PRO A 303 8.05 31.22 -23.32
CA PRO A 303 8.64 31.54 -24.62
C PRO A 303 10.15 31.24 -24.67
N SER A 304 10.87 31.54 -23.58
CA SER A 304 12.31 31.26 -23.42
C SER A 304 12.68 29.79 -23.70
N SER A 305 11.79 28.86 -23.34
CA SER A 305 12.01 27.42 -23.50
C SER A 305 11.79 26.88 -24.92
N GLN A 306 11.28 27.69 -25.86
CA GLN A 306 10.79 27.26 -27.18
C GLN A 306 9.77 26.10 -27.13
N SER A 307 9.10 25.91 -25.99
CA SER A 307 8.20 24.78 -25.75
C SER A 307 6.84 25.00 -26.41
N MET A 308 6.65 24.37 -27.58
CA MET A 308 5.36 24.28 -28.29
C MET A 308 4.35 23.34 -27.59
N LYS A 309 4.32 23.31 -26.25
CA LYS A 309 3.41 22.50 -25.44
C LYS A 309 2.52 23.40 -24.57
N PRO A 310 1.19 23.25 -24.63
CA PRO A 310 0.30 23.99 -23.75
C PRO A 310 0.63 23.73 -22.27
N THR A 311 0.55 24.78 -21.46
CA THR A 311 1.05 24.76 -20.06
C THR A 311 -0.04 25.16 -19.08
N TYR A 312 0.07 24.72 -17.84
CA TYR A 312 -0.80 25.14 -16.75
C TYR A 312 0.04 25.60 -15.55
N ILE A 313 0.23 26.92 -15.42
CA ILE A 313 0.98 27.53 -14.32
C ILE A 313 0.02 27.75 -13.13
N LYS A 314 0.47 27.45 -11.90
CA LYS A 314 -0.34 27.61 -10.69
C LYS A 314 0.46 28.21 -9.53
N PHE A 315 -0.05 29.29 -8.97
CA PHE A 315 0.35 29.75 -7.64
C PHE A 315 -0.32 28.88 -6.56
N LEU A 316 0.40 28.61 -5.47
CA LEU A 316 -0.09 27.81 -4.34
C LEU A 316 -0.20 28.71 -3.10
N THR A 317 -1.41 29.17 -2.79
CA THR A 317 -1.72 29.95 -1.58
C THR A 317 -1.40 29.14 -0.32
N GLY A 318 -0.44 29.61 0.47
CA GLY A 318 0.01 28.92 1.69
C GLY A 318 1.19 29.55 2.43
N LEU A 319 1.77 30.66 1.96
CA LEU A 319 2.96 31.28 2.56
C LEU A 319 2.64 31.99 3.88
N LYS A 320 1.50 32.70 3.95
CA LYS A 320 1.04 33.31 5.22
C LYS A 320 0.82 32.34 6.36
N ALA A 321 0.48 31.08 6.08
CA ALA A 321 0.24 30.08 7.11
C ALA A 321 1.54 29.65 7.82
N GLU A 322 2.69 29.71 7.14
CA GLU A 322 4.00 29.49 7.76
C GLU A 322 4.54 30.77 8.41
N LEU A 323 4.41 31.94 7.75
CA LEU A 323 4.91 33.22 8.27
C LEU A 323 4.23 33.69 9.58
N LEU A 324 2.92 33.43 9.76
CA LEU A 324 2.21 33.78 11.01
C LEU A 324 2.65 32.94 12.23
N LEU A 325 3.42 31.86 12.04
CA LEU A 325 4.03 31.10 13.14
C LEU A 325 5.43 31.62 13.54
N VAL A 326 6.03 32.52 12.76
CA VAL A 326 7.41 32.99 12.97
C VAL A 326 7.46 34.31 13.76
N GLN A 327 6.43 35.16 13.69
CA GLN A 327 6.35 36.43 14.44
C GLN A 327 4.91 36.75 14.89
N GLY A 328 4.64 36.78 16.20
CA GLY A 328 3.53 37.56 16.76
C GLY A 328 2.67 36.94 17.88
N GLY A 329 3.13 37.05 19.13
CA GLY A 329 2.30 37.34 20.32
C GLY A 329 1.19 36.35 20.75
N ILE A 330 1.31 35.88 22.00
CA ILE A 330 0.30 35.05 22.72
C ILE A 330 -1.12 35.63 22.66
N ASP A 331 -1.26 36.96 22.61
CA ASP A 331 -2.54 37.69 22.61
C ASP A 331 -3.46 37.40 21.41
N THR A 332 -2.94 36.76 20.36
CA THR A 332 -3.72 36.32 19.18
C THR A 332 -4.42 34.97 19.40
N LEU A 333 -3.82 34.06 20.17
CA LEU A 333 -4.34 32.70 20.40
C LEU A 333 -5.67 32.73 21.18
N LEU A 334 -5.72 33.53 22.25
CA LEU A 334 -6.90 33.68 23.12
C LEU A 334 -8.15 34.14 22.34
N LYS A 335 -7.99 34.95 21.30
CA LYS A 335 -9.09 35.44 20.45
C LYS A 335 -9.61 34.39 19.48
N ILE A 336 -8.79 33.40 19.10
CA ILE A 336 -9.19 32.29 18.24
C ILE A 336 -9.89 31.19 19.07
N GLU A 337 -9.37 30.87 20.26
CA GLU A 337 -9.99 29.85 21.15
C GLU A 337 -11.42 30.25 21.56
N TRP A 338 -11.64 31.53 21.89
CA TRP A 338 -12.96 32.08 22.22
C TRP A 338 -13.96 31.93 21.07
N LEU A 339 -13.53 32.18 19.82
CA LEU A 339 -14.36 32.03 18.62
C LEU A 339 -14.70 30.58 18.26
N ILE A 340 -13.90 29.60 18.70
CA ILE A 340 -14.19 28.18 18.51
C ILE A 340 -15.25 27.71 19.51
N ARG A 341 -15.17 28.14 20.78
CA ARG A 341 -16.22 27.84 21.78
C ARG A 341 -17.57 28.43 21.37
N PHE A 342 -17.61 29.69 20.93
CA PHE A 342 -18.84 30.39 20.52
C PHE A 342 -19.53 29.80 19.26
N ARG A 343 -19.01 28.73 18.64
CA ARG A 343 -19.62 28.11 17.45
C ARG A 343 -20.01 26.64 17.62
N LEU A 344 -19.94 26.10 18.83
CA LEU A 344 -20.43 24.75 19.16
C LEU A 344 -21.71 24.75 20.01
N GLU A 345 -22.12 25.91 20.53
CA GLU A 345 -23.35 26.09 21.28
C GLU A 345 -24.27 27.12 20.59
N THR A 346 -25.59 26.95 20.76
CA THR A 346 -26.70 27.70 20.11
C THR A 346 -26.92 27.45 18.61
N GLY A 347 -27.88 26.56 18.33
CA GLY A 347 -28.65 26.56 17.09
C GLY A 347 -30.11 26.95 17.38
N SER A 348 -30.61 27.98 16.69
CA SER A 348 -32.00 28.46 16.64
C SER A 348 -32.75 28.84 17.95
N ILE A 349 -32.92 30.16 18.12
CA ILE A 349 -34.16 30.85 18.54
C ILE A 349 -34.68 30.57 19.98
N GLU A 350 -34.35 31.45 20.91
CA GLU A 350 -35.30 32.51 21.33
C GLU A 350 -34.53 33.74 21.87
N GLN A 351 -35.15 34.93 21.92
CA GLN A 351 -34.44 36.20 22.16
C GLN A 351 -35.19 37.16 23.09
N GLN A 352 -35.28 36.83 24.38
CA GLN A 352 -35.54 37.77 25.50
C GLN A 352 -35.48 37.05 26.86
N SER A 353 -34.57 37.46 27.77
CA SER A 353 -34.70 37.30 29.24
C SER A 353 -33.40 37.64 30.00
N PHE A 354 -32.25 37.13 29.56
CA PHE A 354 -31.08 36.96 30.44
C PHE A 354 -30.23 38.20 30.75
N GLU A 355 -30.50 39.36 30.14
CA GLU A 355 -29.74 40.59 30.46
C GLU A 355 -30.05 41.15 31.87
N ARG A 356 -31.11 40.68 32.54
CA ARG A 356 -31.61 41.31 33.78
C ARG A 356 -31.09 40.70 35.10
N GLU A 357 -30.33 39.61 35.08
CA GLU A 357 -29.78 38.99 36.30
C GLU A 357 -28.29 39.29 36.53
N SER A 358 -27.53 39.66 35.49
CA SER A 358 -26.06 39.83 35.62
C SER A 358 -25.62 41.09 36.39
N GLU A 359 -26.51 42.08 36.55
CA GLU A 359 -26.22 43.28 37.36
C GLU A 359 -26.44 43.06 38.85
N ILE A 360 -27.35 42.17 39.25
CA ILE A 360 -27.70 41.92 40.66
C ILE A 360 -26.61 41.10 41.38
N ALA A 361 -25.86 40.28 40.65
CA ALA A 361 -24.82 39.41 41.19
C ALA A 361 -23.51 40.11 41.63
N LYS A 362 -23.37 41.44 41.44
CA LYS A 362 -22.11 42.16 41.72
C LYS A 362 -21.96 42.71 43.15
N GLU A 363 -23.02 42.72 43.96
CA GLU A 363 -23.06 43.54 45.18
C GLU A 363 -22.93 42.77 46.52
N LYS A 364 -22.74 41.44 46.50
CA LYS A 364 -22.66 40.63 47.75
C LYS A 364 -21.61 39.51 47.72
N LEU A 365 -20.43 39.81 48.27
CA LEU A 365 -19.80 39.05 49.38
C LEU A 365 -18.64 39.88 49.99
N PRO A 366 -18.21 39.66 51.25
CA PRO A 366 -17.51 40.67 52.04
C PRO A 366 -15.98 40.66 51.90
N ALA A 367 -15.37 41.80 52.23
CA ALA A 367 -13.92 41.97 52.27
C ALA A 367 -13.30 41.42 53.57
N ASN A 368 -12.78 40.18 53.54
CA ASN A 368 -11.62 39.79 54.38
C ASN A 368 -11.00 38.43 53.98
N MET A 369 -10.19 38.39 52.92
CA MET A 369 -9.13 37.36 52.76
C MET A 369 -8.02 37.79 51.78
N ARG A 370 -7.29 38.87 52.11
CA ARG A 370 -6.12 39.30 51.34
C ARG A 370 -4.84 38.61 51.82
N SER A 371 -4.46 37.50 51.19
CA SER A 371 -3.07 37.01 51.20
C SER A 371 -2.78 36.20 49.93
N PRO A 372 -1.84 36.63 49.06
CA PRO A 372 -1.58 35.96 47.78
C PRO A 372 -0.87 34.60 47.91
N CYS A 373 -0.19 34.34 49.04
CA CYS A 373 0.63 33.13 49.21
C CYS A 373 -0.19 31.84 49.30
N SER A 374 -1.35 31.85 49.97
CA SER A 374 -2.14 30.64 50.21
C SER A 374 -2.79 30.08 48.94
N CYS A 375 -3.29 30.96 48.07
CA CYS A 375 -3.86 30.54 46.78
C CYS A 375 -2.80 29.94 45.85
N PHE A 376 -1.57 30.47 45.88
CA PHE A 376 -0.47 29.96 45.05
C PHE A 376 -0.07 28.53 45.45
N LEU A 377 -0.02 28.24 46.76
CA LEU A 377 0.26 26.90 47.29
C LEU A 377 -0.78 25.86 46.87
N ILE A 378 -2.07 26.21 46.90
CA ILE A 378 -3.16 25.31 46.47
C ILE A 378 -3.09 25.07 44.96
N LEU A 379 -2.82 26.12 44.16
CA LEU A 379 -2.65 25.99 42.71
C LEU A 379 -1.45 25.09 42.35
N CYS A 380 -0.33 25.23 43.07
CA CYS A 380 0.84 24.36 42.89
C CYS A 380 0.56 22.90 43.27
N LEU A 381 -0.20 22.61 44.34
CA LEU A 381 -0.58 21.22 44.65
C LEU A 381 -1.46 20.59 43.57
N LEU A 382 -2.41 21.33 43.00
CA LEU A 382 -3.26 20.85 41.91
C LEU A 382 -2.45 20.57 40.63
N MET A 383 -1.46 21.41 40.32
CA MET A 383 -0.54 21.20 39.18
C MET A 383 0.41 20.00 39.36
N ILE A 384 0.59 19.49 40.57
CA ILE A 384 1.44 18.31 40.86
C ILE A 384 0.64 17.00 40.78
N LEU A 385 -0.69 17.05 40.85
CA LEU A 385 -1.57 15.87 40.85
C LEU A 385 -2.24 15.58 39.49
N ALA A 386 -2.01 16.40 38.46
CA ALA A 386 -2.48 16.14 37.10
C ALA A 386 -1.56 15.13 36.39
N PRO A 387 -2.07 14.01 35.85
CA PRO A 387 -1.25 13.08 35.07
C PRO A 387 -0.85 13.71 33.72
N TYR A 388 0.45 13.73 33.43
CA TYR A 388 0.97 14.23 32.15
C TYR A 388 0.49 13.36 30.99
N THR A 389 -0.35 13.92 30.12
CA THR A 389 -0.69 13.37 28.81
C THR A 389 -0.14 14.28 27.71
N THR A 390 0.97 13.87 27.10
CA THR A 390 1.54 14.54 25.92
C THR A 390 0.64 14.26 24.71
N GLN A 391 -0.28 15.18 24.44
CA GLN A 391 -1.32 15.01 23.43
C GLN A 391 -0.78 15.31 22.02
N LEU A 392 -0.93 14.37 21.08
CA LEU A 392 -0.44 14.47 19.70
C LEU A 392 -1.21 15.49 18.84
N GLN A 393 -1.03 16.78 19.09
CA GLN A 393 -1.74 17.88 18.41
C GLN A 393 -1.16 18.21 17.01
N SER A 394 -0.65 17.21 16.27
CA SER A 394 0.29 17.41 15.17
C SER A 394 -0.32 17.50 13.76
N SER A 395 0.36 18.20 12.85
CA SER A 395 0.01 18.32 11.42
C SER A 395 0.07 16.99 10.65
N GLN A 396 0.72 15.98 11.25
CA GLN A 396 0.83 14.63 10.70
C GLN A 396 -0.49 13.85 10.83
N ALA A 397 -1.24 14.04 11.93
CA ALA A 397 -2.58 13.49 12.12
C ALA A 397 -3.56 13.94 11.01
N TRP A 398 -3.53 15.23 10.67
CA TRP A 398 -4.30 15.78 9.53
C TRP A 398 -3.88 15.22 8.18
N SER A 399 -2.61 14.84 8.03
CA SER A 399 -2.07 14.24 6.81
C SER A 399 -2.55 12.78 6.66
N LEU A 400 -2.69 12.03 7.77
CA LEU A 400 -3.38 10.74 7.78
C LEU A 400 -4.87 10.88 7.43
N LEU A 401 -5.62 11.78 8.09
CA LEU A 401 -7.02 12.05 7.76
C LEU A 401 -7.21 12.45 6.28
N ARG A 402 -6.22 13.09 5.66
CA ARG A 402 -6.21 13.38 4.23
C ARG A 402 -5.92 12.16 3.37
N ILE A 403 -5.01 11.27 3.77
CA ILE A 403 -4.72 9.98 3.12
C ILE A 403 -5.99 9.09 3.12
N GLN A 404 -6.68 8.96 4.25
CA GLN A 404 -8.00 8.32 4.35
C GLN A 404 -8.97 8.85 3.29
N ARG A 405 -9.15 10.18 3.23
CA ARG A 405 -10.11 10.81 2.31
C ARG A 405 -9.71 10.72 0.83
N LEU A 406 -8.42 10.54 0.53
CA LEU A 406 -7.93 10.36 -0.85
C LEU A 406 -8.14 8.93 -1.35
N LEU A 407 -7.92 7.93 -0.50
CA LEU A 407 -8.17 6.54 -0.87
C LEU A 407 -9.68 6.20 -0.82
N ASN A 408 -10.39 6.71 0.20
CA ASN A 408 -11.77 6.38 0.57
C ASN A 408 -12.06 4.86 0.75
N TYR A 409 -10.99 4.07 0.76
CA TYR A 409 -10.96 2.62 0.82
C TYR A 409 -9.59 2.22 1.42
N PRO A 410 -9.49 1.13 2.18
CA PRO A 410 -10.58 0.26 2.63
C PRO A 410 -11.26 0.73 3.91
N SER A 411 -12.39 0.10 4.24
CA SER A 411 -13.40 0.62 5.18
C SER A 411 -12.91 0.87 6.61
N PHE A 412 -11.88 0.16 7.07
CA PHE A 412 -11.27 0.41 8.39
C PHE A 412 -10.63 1.81 8.51
N LEU A 413 -10.25 2.47 7.40
CA LEU A 413 -9.75 3.86 7.45
C LEU A 413 -10.81 4.83 7.99
N SER A 414 -12.10 4.45 8.00
CA SER A 414 -13.16 5.21 8.68
C SER A 414 -12.95 5.36 10.19
N SER A 415 -12.20 4.44 10.82
CA SER A 415 -11.86 4.50 12.25
C SER A 415 -10.98 5.71 12.61
N TRP A 416 -10.22 6.25 11.64
CA TRP A 416 -9.38 7.43 11.84
C TRP A 416 -10.19 8.69 12.19
N ASN A 417 -11.50 8.72 11.89
CA ASN A 417 -12.38 9.80 12.35
C ASN A 417 -12.73 9.73 13.86
N LYS A 418 -12.32 8.69 14.60
CA LYS A 418 -12.72 8.43 15.99
C LYS A 418 -11.62 8.58 17.04
N SER A 419 -10.35 8.67 16.65
CA SER A 419 -9.23 8.92 17.58
C SER A 419 -8.50 10.20 17.17
N PRO A 420 -8.25 11.15 18.10
CA PRO A 420 -7.38 12.30 17.82
C PRO A 420 -5.90 11.90 17.82
N ASP A 421 -5.54 10.82 18.51
CA ASP A 421 -4.16 10.32 18.58
C ASP A 421 -3.98 9.08 17.68
N PHE A 422 -2.94 9.13 16.85
CA PHE A 422 -2.56 8.08 15.92
C PHE A 422 -1.35 7.27 16.38
N CYS A 423 -0.54 7.81 17.28
CA CYS A 423 0.66 7.18 17.82
C CYS A 423 0.32 6.17 18.93
N ILE A 424 -0.83 6.34 19.60
CA ILE A 424 -1.39 5.40 20.58
C ILE A 424 -2.27 4.31 19.89
N SER A 425 -2.54 4.42 18.58
CA SER A 425 -3.46 3.49 17.90
C SER A 425 -2.89 2.06 17.74
N GLU A 426 -3.67 1.03 18.09
CA GLU A 426 -3.24 -0.37 18.02
C GLU A 426 -2.91 -0.80 16.58
N PRO A 427 -1.76 -1.47 16.33
CA PRO A 427 -1.38 -1.99 15.02
C PRO A 427 -2.45 -2.89 14.38
N ASN A 428 -3.08 -2.37 13.33
CA ASN A 428 -4.20 -3.00 12.65
C ASN A 428 -3.77 -3.82 11.41
N PRO A 429 -4.54 -4.86 11.05
CA PRO A 429 -4.48 -5.59 9.78
C PRO A 429 -4.09 -4.80 8.54
N PHE A 430 -4.62 -3.61 8.43
CA PHE A 430 -4.65 -2.87 7.19
C PHE A 430 -4.19 -1.42 7.38
N VAL A 431 -3.83 -1.07 8.63
CA VAL A 431 -3.10 0.13 9.05
C VAL A 431 -2.08 -0.24 10.11
N THR A 432 -0.81 0.02 9.87
CA THR A 432 0.18 0.14 10.95
C THR A 432 0.78 1.52 10.89
N ILE A 433 0.63 2.28 11.96
CA ILE A 433 1.27 3.57 12.20
C ILE A 433 2.22 3.34 13.38
N VAL A 434 3.47 3.79 13.27
CA VAL A 434 4.39 3.84 14.40
C VAL A 434 5.00 5.22 14.46
N CYS A 435 5.13 5.74 15.67
CA CYS A 435 5.75 7.03 15.94
C CYS A 435 7.02 6.87 16.77
N TYR A 436 7.91 7.84 16.65
CA TYR A 436 9.08 8.02 17.49
C TYR A 436 9.23 9.53 17.75
N ASP A 437 9.44 9.93 19.00
CA ASP A 437 9.44 11.33 19.46
C ASP A 437 8.29 12.15 18.84
N ASP A 438 7.06 11.68 19.03
CA ASP A 438 5.79 12.23 18.52
C ASP A 438 5.72 12.46 16.99
N SER A 439 6.58 11.78 16.22
CA SER A 439 6.65 11.84 14.76
C SER A 439 6.43 10.48 14.11
N ILE A 440 5.57 10.40 13.10
CA ILE A 440 5.28 9.18 12.34
C ILE A 440 6.52 8.74 11.55
N THR A 441 7.05 7.57 11.91
CA THR A 441 8.21 6.93 11.26
C THR A 441 7.82 5.71 10.42
N GLN A 442 6.65 5.10 10.66
CA GLN A 442 6.11 4.02 9.84
C GLN A 442 4.65 4.32 9.45
N LEU A 443 4.34 4.10 8.18
CA LEU A 443 2.97 4.05 7.65
C LEU A 443 2.83 2.86 6.71
N GLN A 444 2.03 1.88 7.11
CA GLN A 444 1.72 0.69 6.32
C GLN A 444 0.20 0.53 6.15
N ILE A 445 -0.29 0.81 4.94
CA ILE A 445 -1.69 0.63 4.56
C ILE A 445 -1.79 -0.55 3.57
N SER A 446 -2.75 -1.45 3.78
CA SER A 446 -2.95 -2.64 2.92
C SER A 446 -4.42 -2.81 2.56
N GLY A 447 -4.74 -3.14 1.31
CA GLY A 447 -6.10 -3.42 0.85
C GLY A 447 -6.45 -4.90 0.84
N ASN A 448 -7.74 -5.18 0.60
CA ASN A 448 -8.23 -6.53 0.34
C ASN A 448 -7.80 -6.96 -1.06
N SER A 449 -7.76 -8.28 -1.30
CA SER A 449 -7.17 -8.88 -2.52
C SER A 449 -7.80 -8.38 -3.83
N THR A 450 -9.07 -7.97 -3.80
CA THR A 450 -9.76 -7.20 -4.84
C THR A 450 -10.06 -5.78 -4.33
N PRO A 451 -9.21 -4.77 -4.64
CA PRO A 451 -9.53 -3.39 -4.36
C PRO A 451 -10.63 -2.91 -5.33
N PRO A 452 -11.67 -2.20 -4.86
CA PRO A 452 -12.57 -1.49 -5.74
C PRO A 452 -11.79 -0.38 -6.46
N PRO A 453 -12.24 0.06 -7.65
CA PRO A 453 -11.61 1.18 -8.33
C PRO A 453 -11.59 2.41 -7.42
N LEU A 454 -10.40 2.97 -7.19
CA LEU A 454 -10.25 4.25 -6.49
C LEU A 454 -11.10 5.33 -7.21
N PRO A 455 -11.62 6.35 -6.50
CA PRO A 455 -12.46 7.37 -7.11
C PRO A 455 -11.83 7.98 -8.37
N GLN A 456 -12.63 8.38 -9.36
CA GLN A 456 -12.11 9.06 -10.57
C GLN A 456 -11.37 10.38 -10.26
N SER A 457 -11.59 10.94 -9.06
CA SER A 457 -10.87 12.09 -8.51
C SER A 457 -9.57 11.74 -7.77
N PHE A 458 -9.22 10.46 -7.67
CA PHE A 458 -7.93 10.01 -7.12
C PHE A 458 -6.79 10.54 -7.99
N SER A 459 -5.72 10.96 -7.31
CA SER A 459 -4.49 11.42 -7.95
C SER A 459 -3.33 10.93 -7.12
N ILE A 460 -2.51 10.05 -7.70
CA ILE A 460 -1.28 9.57 -7.09
C ILE A 460 -0.36 10.75 -6.71
N ASP A 461 -0.35 11.80 -7.52
CA ASP A 461 0.33 13.06 -7.24
C ASP A 461 -0.18 13.76 -5.97
N SER A 462 -1.50 13.87 -5.77
CA SER A 462 -2.09 14.45 -4.55
C SER A 462 -1.83 13.55 -3.33
N PHE A 463 -1.84 12.22 -3.53
CA PHE A 463 -1.54 11.24 -2.49
C PHE A 463 -0.10 11.35 -2.00
N PHE A 464 0.90 11.33 -2.89
CA PHE A 464 2.30 11.54 -2.53
C PHE A 464 2.56 12.94 -1.98
N THR A 465 1.92 13.99 -2.51
CA THR A 465 2.02 15.35 -1.92
C THR A 465 1.53 15.35 -0.46
N THR A 466 0.54 14.52 -0.12
CA THR A 466 0.08 14.36 1.27
C THR A 466 1.09 13.56 2.10
N LEU A 467 1.65 12.46 1.57
CA LEU A 467 2.70 11.69 2.24
C LEU A 467 3.95 12.53 2.56
N THR A 468 4.35 13.48 1.69
CA THR A 468 5.52 14.35 1.95
C THR A 468 5.39 15.26 3.18
N ARG A 469 4.23 15.29 3.85
CA ARG A 469 4.02 15.95 5.16
C ARG A 469 4.40 15.08 6.36
N LEU A 470 4.89 13.85 6.11
CA LEU A 470 5.40 12.90 7.10
C LEU A 470 6.93 12.71 6.88
N PRO A 471 7.77 13.76 7.06
CA PRO A 471 9.16 13.77 6.61
C PRO A 471 10.07 12.74 7.30
N ASN A 472 9.66 12.26 8.48
CA ASN A 472 10.41 11.29 9.28
C ASN A 472 10.06 9.82 8.94
N LEU A 473 9.26 9.57 7.89
CA LEU A 473 8.96 8.21 7.43
C LEU A 473 10.22 7.44 7.03
N LYS A 474 10.51 6.39 7.79
CA LYS A 474 11.48 5.32 7.48
C LYS A 474 10.82 4.16 6.73
N VAL A 475 9.57 3.84 7.04
CA VAL A 475 8.85 2.69 6.47
C VAL A 475 7.55 3.15 5.82
N LEU A 476 7.45 2.99 4.49
CA LEU A 476 6.24 3.24 3.71
C LEU A 476 5.80 1.98 2.97
N SER A 477 4.62 1.46 3.31
CA SER A 477 4.06 0.25 2.71
C SER A 477 2.61 0.49 2.29
N LEU A 478 2.29 0.21 1.03
CA LEU A 478 1.07 0.67 0.35
C LEU A 478 0.55 -0.43 -0.59
N THR A 479 0.11 -1.56 -0.03
CA THR A 479 -0.09 -2.81 -0.79
C THR A 479 -1.54 -3.08 -1.13
N ASN A 480 -1.85 -3.54 -2.35
CA ASN A 480 -3.20 -3.96 -2.74
C ASN A 480 -4.29 -2.86 -2.63
N LEU A 481 -3.91 -1.59 -2.80
CA LEU A 481 -4.78 -0.42 -2.63
C LEU A 481 -5.44 0.08 -3.92
N GLY A 482 -5.10 -0.51 -5.07
CA GLY A 482 -5.59 -0.06 -6.38
C GLY A 482 -4.99 1.26 -6.86
N LEU A 483 -3.82 1.66 -6.31
CA LEU A 483 -3.14 2.90 -6.70
C LEU A 483 -2.78 2.87 -8.19
N TRP A 484 -3.15 3.91 -8.93
CA TRP A 484 -2.89 3.99 -10.38
C TRP A 484 -2.27 5.34 -10.75
N GLY A 485 -1.51 5.35 -11.85
CA GLY A 485 -0.72 6.50 -12.29
C GLY A 485 0.79 6.22 -12.28
N ALA A 486 1.59 7.19 -12.73
CA ALA A 486 3.04 7.11 -12.61
C ALA A 486 3.49 7.40 -11.17
N LEU A 487 4.56 6.74 -10.71
CA LEU A 487 5.14 6.99 -9.39
C LEU A 487 5.72 8.43 -9.35
N PRO A 488 5.21 9.36 -8.50
CA PRO A 488 5.65 10.74 -8.55
C PRO A 488 7.06 10.93 -7.97
N SER A 489 7.89 11.74 -8.64
CA SER A 489 9.23 12.13 -8.17
C SER A 489 9.26 12.75 -6.76
N LYS A 490 8.10 13.26 -6.30
CA LYS A 490 7.87 13.74 -4.93
C LYS A 490 8.23 12.75 -3.83
N ILE A 491 8.27 11.43 -4.11
CA ILE A 491 8.76 10.41 -3.17
C ILE A 491 10.17 10.73 -2.64
N SER A 492 11.02 11.37 -3.45
CA SER A 492 12.37 11.81 -3.09
C SER A 492 12.46 12.78 -1.91
N ARG A 493 11.36 13.46 -1.56
CA ARG A 493 11.28 14.37 -0.40
C ARG A 493 11.19 13.62 0.93
N LEU A 494 10.90 12.32 0.90
CA LEU A 494 10.92 11.43 2.06
C LEU A 494 12.30 10.78 2.20
N SER A 495 13.35 11.60 2.31
CA SER A 495 14.76 11.16 2.32
C SER A 495 15.12 10.21 3.48
N SER A 496 14.30 10.19 4.52
CA SER A 496 14.36 9.26 5.66
C SER A 496 14.02 7.80 5.32
N LEU A 497 13.48 7.50 4.14
CA LEU A 497 12.96 6.17 3.79
C LEU A 497 14.05 5.08 3.72
N GLU A 498 13.83 4.03 4.49
CA GLU A 498 14.61 2.80 4.56
C GLU A 498 13.87 1.62 3.90
N ILE A 499 12.54 1.59 3.99
CA ILE A 499 11.70 0.53 3.41
C ILE A 499 10.56 1.15 2.59
N VAL A 500 10.49 0.76 1.31
CA VAL A 500 9.40 1.10 0.39
C VAL A 500 8.79 -0.17 -0.18
N ASN A 501 7.49 -0.37 0.04
CA ASN A 501 6.70 -1.43 -0.59
C ASN A 501 5.41 -0.84 -1.20
N MET A 502 5.19 -1.06 -2.49
CA MET A 502 4.01 -0.59 -3.22
C MET A 502 3.40 -1.72 -4.08
N SER A 503 3.53 -2.96 -3.62
CA SER A 503 3.14 -4.14 -4.39
C SER A 503 1.63 -4.28 -4.62
N SER A 504 1.28 -4.96 -5.72
CA SER A 504 -0.11 -5.27 -6.09
C SER A 504 -0.95 -4.01 -6.29
N ASN A 505 -0.50 -3.13 -7.17
CA ASN A 505 -1.23 -1.92 -7.56
C ASN A 505 -1.24 -1.80 -9.10
N PHE A 506 -1.71 -0.66 -9.60
CA PHE A 506 -1.80 -0.34 -11.03
C PHE A 506 -0.87 0.83 -11.39
N LEU A 507 0.27 0.96 -10.70
CA LEU A 507 1.27 1.99 -10.98
C LEU A 507 1.98 1.67 -12.31
N TYR A 508 2.26 2.69 -13.12
CA TYR A 508 2.78 2.49 -14.48
C TYR A 508 3.88 3.46 -14.91
N GLY A 509 4.54 3.15 -16.03
CA GLY A 509 5.61 3.98 -16.59
C GLY A 509 6.96 3.74 -15.91
N PRO A 510 7.97 4.61 -16.14
CA PRO A 510 9.32 4.42 -15.61
C PRO A 510 9.40 4.70 -14.11
N ILE A 511 10.36 4.06 -13.45
CA ILE A 511 10.76 4.42 -12.08
C ILE A 511 11.45 5.80 -12.15
N PRO A 512 10.95 6.84 -11.44
CA PRO A 512 11.48 8.19 -11.54
C PRO A 512 12.92 8.28 -11.03
N HIS A 513 13.75 9.08 -11.68
CA HIS A 513 15.18 9.21 -11.36
C HIS A 513 15.39 9.63 -9.90
N GLU A 514 14.53 10.48 -9.36
CA GLU A 514 14.67 11.10 -8.05
C GLU A 514 14.59 10.10 -6.88
N VAL A 515 14.20 8.84 -7.12
CA VAL A 515 14.39 7.73 -6.16
C VAL A 515 15.88 7.52 -5.83
N SER A 516 16.81 7.91 -6.73
CA SER A 516 18.26 7.95 -6.48
C SER A 516 18.67 8.76 -5.24
N ASN A 517 17.80 9.65 -4.75
CA ASN A 517 18.04 10.52 -3.61
C ASN A 517 17.71 9.86 -2.27
N LEU A 518 17.01 8.72 -2.26
CA LEU A 518 16.67 7.95 -1.07
C LEU A 518 17.88 7.14 -0.58
N LYS A 519 18.95 7.83 -0.13
CA LYS A 519 20.23 7.20 0.23
C LYS A 519 20.16 6.23 1.42
N SER A 520 19.11 6.33 2.24
CA SER A 520 18.84 5.43 3.38
C SER A 520 18.16 4.10 2.96
N LEU A 521 17.77 3.95 1.70
CA LEU A 521 16.88 2.87 1.25
C LEU A 521 17.57 1.50 1.29
N GLN A 522 16.98 0.58 2.06
CA GLN A 522 17.41 -0.81 2.26
C GLN A 522 16.50 -1.82 1.57
N THR A 523 15.20 -1.50 1.40
CA THR A 523 14.21 -2.40 0.77
C THR A 523 13.35 -1.64 -0.23
N LEU A 524 13.28 -2.12 -1.47
CA LEU A 524 12.41 -1.62 -2.51
C LEU A 524 11.59 -2.78 -3.13
N ILE A 525 10.27 -2.76 -2.95
CA ILE A 525 9.33 -3.77 -3.46
C ILE A 525 8.26 -3.08 -4.32
N LEU A 526 8.25 -3.38 -5.62
CA LEU A 526 7.37 -2.81 -6.64
C LEU A 526 6.56 -3.88 -7.41
N ASP A 527 6.51 -5.10 -6.87
CA ASP A 527 5.86 -6.27 -7.48
C ASP A 527 4.42 -6.04 -7.94
N HIS A 528 3.96 -6.80 -8.94
CA HIS A 528 2.57 -6.79 -9.40
C HIS A 528 2.06 -5.37 -9.69
N ASN A 529 2.70 -4.72 -10.65
CA ASN A 529 2.36 -3.38 -11.15
C ASN A 529 2.52 -3.37 -12.69
N MET A 530 2.44 -2.19 -13.30
CA MET A 530 2.62 -1.96 -14.74
C MET A 530 3.82 -1.04 -15.01
N PHE A 531 4.87 -1.08 -14.16
CA PHE A 531 6.10 -0.32 -14.40
C PHE A 531 6.76 -0.76 -15.70
N ALA A 532 7.34 0.19 -16.45
CA ALA A 532 7.76 0.00 -17.83
C ALA A 532 9.08 0.73 -18.14
N GLY A 533 9.86 0.19 -19.07
CA GLY A 533 11.19 0.70 -19.40
C GLY A 533 12.32 -0.01 -18.66
N ARG A 534 13.52 0.56 -18.65
CA ARG A 534 14.74 -0.08 -18.13
C ARG A 534 14.90 0.09 -16.62
N VAL A 535 15.59 -0.85 -15.97
CA VAL A 535 16.16 -0.66 -14.64
C VAL A 535 17.28 0.39 -14.75
N PRO A 536 17.22 1.54 -14.05
CA PRO A 536 18.19 2.62 -14.24
C PRO A 536 19.54 2.37 -13.55
N ASP A 537 20.62 2.90 -14.15
CA ASP A 537 22.00 2.74 -13.64
C ASP A 537 22.18 3.31 -12.22
N TRP A 538 21.43 4.34 -11.83
CA TRP A 538 21.52 4.95 -10.49
C TRP A 538 21.12 3.99 -9.36
N LEU A 539 20.44 2.88 -9.65
CA LEU A 539 20.06 1.88 -8.64
C LEU A 539 21.29 1.30 -7.94
N GLY A 540 22.39 1.10 -8.67
CA GLY A 540 23.70 0.70 -8.14
C GLY A 540 24.38 1.76 -7.25
N GLY A 541 23.83 2.98 -7.16
CA GLY A 541 24.27 4.07 -6.29
C GLY A 541 23.51 4.17 -4.96
N LEU A 542 22.81 3.09 -4.55
CA LEU A 542 22.08 2.94 -3.30
C LEU A 542 22.65 1.75 -2.50
N SER A 543 23.90 1.88 -2.01
CA SER A 543 24.70 0.81 -1.43
C SER A 543 24.13 0.13 -0.16
N LEU A 544 23.09 0.69 0.45
CA LEU A 544 22.38 0.09 1.59
C LEU A 544 21.28 -0.91 1.18
N LEU A 545 20.94 -1.02 -0.12
CA LEU A 545 19.91 -1.94 -0.60
C LEU A 545 20.26 -3.40 -0.28
N ALA A 546 19.43 -4.01 0.58
CA ALA A 546 19.44 -5.42 0.94
C ALA A 546 18.38 -6.23 0.19
N VAL A 547 17.27 -5.60 -0.24
CA VAL A 547 16.18 -6.24 -0.97
C VAL A 547 15.71 -5.35 -2.14
N VAL A 548 15.75 -5.90 -3.35
CA VAL A 548 15.13 -5.30 -4.54
C VAL A 548 14.19 -6.34 -5.17
N SER A 549 12.91 -5.97 -5.31
CA SER A 549 11.88 -6.82 -5.90
C SER A 549 11.00 -6.00 -6.85
N MET A 550 10.90 -6.45 -8.10
CA MET A 550 10.09 -5.82 -9.16
C MET A 550 9.28 -6.88 -9.95
N LYS A 551 8.99 -8.03 -9.33
CA LYS A 551 8.40 -9.22 -9.98
C LYS A 551 7.02 -8.94 -10.56
N ASN A 552 6.77 -9.40 -11.79
CA ASN A 552 5.51 -9.22 -12.52
C ASN A 552 5.21 -7.72 -12.79
N ASN A 553 5.94 -7.19 -13.78
CA ASN A 553 5.86 -5.83 -14.32
C ASN A 553 6.14 -5.87 -15.83
N THR A 554 6.23 -4.71 -16.49
CA THR A 554 6.54 -4.58 -17.92
C THR A 554 7.92 -3.95 -18.20
N LEU A 555 8.86 -4.10 -17.25
CA LEU A 555 10.23 -3.59 -17.38
C LEU A 555 10.98 -4.38 -18.46
N ASN A 556 11.93 -3.73 -19.14
CA ASN A 556 12.55 -4.27 -20.35
C ASN A 556 14.01 -3.82 -20.57
N GLY A 557 14.66 -4.42 -21.57
CA GLY A 557 16.06 -4.16 -21.92
C GLY A 557 17.05 -4.93 -21.04
N SER A 558 18.33 -4.56 -21.14
CA SER A 558 19.41 -5.15 -20.33
C SER A 558 19.40 -4.63 -18.90
N LEU A 559 19.92 -5.44 -17.97
CA LEU A 559 20.21 -4.99 -16.60
C LEU A 559 21.52 -4.19 -16.59
N PRO A 560 21.65 -3.13 -15.76
CA PRO A 560 22.82 -2.27 -15.77
C PRO A 560 24.01 -2.86 -14.99
N ASP A 561 25.23 -2.64 -15.49
CA ASP A 561 26.49 -3.07 -14.86
C ASP A 561 26.69 -2.52 -13.44
N SER A 562 26.03 -1.41 -13.10
CA SER A 562 26.10 -0.80 -11.77
C SER A 562 25.48 -1.66 -10.66
N LEU A 563 24.63 -2.65 -10.99
CA LEU A 563 24.06 -3.57 -10.00
C LEU A 563 25.14 -4.24 -9.13
N LYS A 564 26.30 -4.57 -9.71
CA LYS A 564 27.40 -5.25 -9.01
C LYS A 564 27.95 -4.50 -7.80
N ASN A 565 27.70 -3.20 -7.70
CA ASN A 565 28.13 -2.34 -6.61
C ASN A 565 27.25 -2.49 -5.35
N LEU A 566 26.14 -3.23 -5.41
CA LEU A 566 25.21 -3.42 -4.30
C LEU A 566 25.68 -4.54 -3.36
N GLU A 567 26.83 -4.36 -2.72
CA GLU A 567 27.44 -5.37 -1.82
C GLU A 567 26.51 -5.83 -0.69
N SER A 568 25.60 -4.97 -0.23
CA SER A 568 24.59 -5.26 0.80
C SER A 568 23.46 -6.19 0.34
N LEU A 569 23.28 -6.37 -0.98
CA LEU A 569 22.09 -7.00 -1.55
C LEU A 569 22.01 -8.49 -1.20
N ARG A 570 20.89 -8.89 -0.60
CA ARG A 570 20.57 -10.26 -0.21
C ARG A 570 19.53 -10.90 -1.13
N VAL A 571 18.62 -10.09 -1.70
CA VAL A 571 17.51 -10.52 -2.56
C VAL A 571 17.44 -9.64 -3.80
N LEU A 572 17.44 -10.26 -4.97
CA LEU A 572 17.12 -9.63 -6.25
C LEU A 572 16.06 -10.46 -6.98
N ASP A 573 14.85 -9.93 -7.11
CA ASP A 573 13.76 -10.56 -7.86
C ASP A 573 13.27 -9.62 -8.98
N LEU A 574 13.54 -10.01 -10.22
CA LEU A 574 13.21 -9.27 -11.45
C LEU A 574 12.38 -10.14 -12.42
N SER A 575 11.82 -11.22 -11.92
CA SER A 575 11.09 -12.21 -12.71
C SER A 575 9.76 -11.70 -13.26
N LEU A 576 9.21 -12.41 -14.24
CA LEU A 576 7.97 -12.08 -14.96
C LEU A 576 7.99 -10.65 -15.51
N ASN A 577 9.06 -10.31 -16.24
CA ASN A 577 9.26 -9.04 -16.93
C ASN A 577 9.71 -9.31 -18.40
N ASN A 578 10.06 -8.25 -19.12
CA ASN A 578 10.54 -8.29 -20.51
C ASN A 578 12.06 -7.98 -20.62
N PHE A 579 12.86 -8.27 -19.58
CA PHE A 579 14.31 -8.06 -19.62
C PHE A 579 14.99 -8.95 -20.67
N SER A 580 16.04 -8.44 -21.30
CA SER A 580 16.68 -9.09 -22.46
C SER A 580 18.16 -8.76 -22.61
N GLY A 581 18.91 -9.69 -23.20
CA GLY A 581 20.36 -9.57 -23.37
C GLY A 581 21.15 -10.23 -22.22
N PRO A 582 22.49 -10.06 -22.21
CA PRO A 582 23.35 -10.70 -21.23
C PRO A 582 23.10 -10.14 -19.83
N LEU A 583 23.41 -10.95 -18.81
CA LEU A 583 23.50 -10.47 -17.44
C LEU A 583 24.85 -9.77 -17.22
N PRO A 584 24.88 -8.67 -16.44
CA PRO A 584 26.13 -8.09 -15.97
C PRO A 584 26.85 -9.04 -15.00
N ASP A 585 28.12 -8.76 -14.71
CA ASP A 585 28.85 -9.47 -13.65
C ASP A 585 28.21 -9.21 -12.28
N LEU A 586 27.61 -10.23 -11.66
CA LEU A 586 26.97 -10.15 -10.35
C LEU A 586 27.87 -10.69 -9.21
N SER A 587 29.17 -10.95 -9.47
CA SER A 587 30.10 -11.48 -8.46
C SER A 587 30.34 -10.52 -7.29
N GLY A 588 30.23 -9.20 -7.54
CA GLY A 588 30.29 -8.15 -6.51
C GLY A 588 29.13 -8.18 -5.50
N LEU A 589 28.03 -8.89 -5.79
CA LEU A 589 26.92 -9.08 -4.85
C LEU A 589 27.27 -10.14 -3.78
N THR A 590 28.30 -9.86 -2.98
CA THR A 590 28.92 -10.84 -2.06
C THR A 590 27.99 -11.34 -0.95
N ASN A 591 26.84 -10.70 -0.73
CA ASN A 591 25.80 -11.11 0.23
C ASN A 591 24.52 -11.66 -0.42
N LEU A 592 24.50 -11.84 -1.75
CA LEU A 592 23.32 -12.33 -2.49
C LEU A 592 22.99 -13.76 -2.09
N GLN A 593 21.72 -13.98 -1.76
CA GLN A 593 21.20 -15.25 -1.27
C GLN A 593 19.92 -15.69 -2.02
N VAL A 594 19.18 -14.76 -2.65
CA VAL A 594 18.09 -15.09 -3.57
C VAL A 594 18.26 -14.27 -4.86
N LEU A 595 18.29 -14.97 -5.99
CA LEU A 595 18.21 -14.41 -7.33
C LEU A 595 17.07 -15.10 -8.09
N ASP A 596 16.00 -14.36 -8.37
CA ASP A 596 14.87 -14.82 -9.19
C ASP A 596 14.75 -13.96 -10.45
N LEU A 597 14.95 -14.60 -11.61
CA LEU A 597 14.90 -14.01 -12.94
C LEU A 597 13.88 -14.73 -13.85
N GLU A 598 13.01 -15.58 -13.28
CA GLU A 598 12.05 -16.41 -14.03
C GLU A 598 11.33 -15.64 -15.15
N GLY A 599 11.21 -16.24 -16.33
CA GLY A 599 10.21 -15.85 -17.32
C GLY A 599 10.53 -14.63 -18.18
N ASN A 600 11.78 -14.17 -18.17
CA ASN A 600 12.32 -13.07 -18.99
C ASN A 600 12.88 -13.57 -20.34
N TYR A 601 13.72 -12.76 -21.01
CA TYR A 601 14.45 -13.09 -22.24
C TYR A 601 15.98 -12.96 -22.07
N LEU A 602 16.49 -13.20 -20.86
CA LEU A 602 17.90 -13.01 -20.50
C LEU A 602 18.79 -14.15 -21.02
N GLY A 603 20.03 -13.82 -21.36
CA GLY A 603 21.02 -14.75 -21.95
C GLY A 603 21.96 -14.03 -22.94
N PRO A 604 23.01 -14.70 -23.46
CA PRO A 604 23.17 -16.15 -23.47
C PRO A 604 23.88 -16.77 -22.26
N GLN A 605 24.71 -16.03 -21.53
CA GLN A 605 25.65 -16.61 -20.55
C GLN A 605 25.02 -16.80 -19.16
N PHE A 606 25.44 -17.86 -18.46
CA PHE A 606 25.12 -18.07 -17.04
C PHE A 606 25.75 -16.98 -16.17
N PRO A 607 25.06 -16.42 -15.15
CA PRO A 607 25.59 -15.33 -14.35
C PRO A 607 26.79 -15.71 -13.48
N MET A 608 27.77 -14.81 -13.38
CA MET A 608 28.83 -14.89 -12.37
C MET A 608 28.27 -14.46 -11.02
N LEU A 609 28.38 -15.31 -9.99
CA LEU A 609 27.69 -15.14 -8.70
C LEU A 609 28.58 -15.44 -7.49
N GLY A 610 28.20 -14.91 -6.33
CA GLY A 610 28.82 -15.21 -5.04
C GLY A 610 28.33 -16.55 -4.43
N LYS A 611 29.19 -17.23 -3.66
CA LYS A 611 28.92 -18.58 -3.09
C LYS A 611 27.93 -18.62 -1.91
N LYS A 612 27.22 -17.51 -1.64
CA LYS A 612 26.17 -17.42 -0.61
C LYS A 612 24.76 -17.67 -1.17
N VAL A 613 24.59 -17.82 -2.48
CA VAL A 613 23.28 -18.02 -3.13
C VAL A 613 22.58 -19.28 -2.58
N VAL A 614 21.32 -19.10 -2.15
CA VAL A 614 20.44 -20.09 -1.51
C VAL A 614 19.28 -20.47 -2.43
N ILE A 615 18.76 -19.50 -3.20
CA ILE A 615 17.81 -19.70 -4.29
C ILE A 615 18.40 -19.08 -5.54
N LEU A 616 18.50 -19.88 -6.60
CA LEU A 616 18.75 -19.41 -7.95
C LEU A 616 17.63 -19.91 -8.86
N ASP A 617 16.89 -18.97 -9.45
CA ASP A 617 15.83 -19.24 -10.42
C ASP A 617 16.09 -18.46 -11.71
N LEU A 618 16.40 -19.20 -12.77
CA LEU A 618 16.68 -18.71 -14.13
C LEU A 618 15.64 -19.25 -15.14
N ARG A 619 14.57 -19.86 -14.65
CA ARG A 619 13.54 -20.56 -15.43
C ARG A 619 12.99 -19.73 -16.59
N ARG A 620 12.65 -20.40 -17.71
CA ARG A 620 11.94 -19.81 -18.87
C ARG A 620 12.59 -18.53 -19.41
N ASN A 621 13.90 -18.60 -19.71
CA ASN A 621 14.73 -17.52 -20.25
C ASN A 621 15.36 -17.93 -21.60
N ARG A 622 16.50 -17.33 -21.99
CA ARG A 622 17.26 -17.62 -23.21
C ARG A 622 18.73 -17.94 -22.92
N PHE A 623 19.03 -18.54 -21.78
CA PHE A 623 20.38 -18.94 -21.43
C PHE A 623 20.84 -20.15 -22.27
N THR A 624 22.14 -20.20 -22.57
CA THR A 624 22.80 -21.19 -23.43
C THR A 624 24.21 -21.49 -22.90
N GLY A 625 24.95 -22.38 -23.57
CA GLY A 625 26.25 -22.85 -23.10
C GLY A 625 26.11 -23.83 -21.94
N GLY A 626 27.23 -24.18 -21.31
CA GLY A 626 27.27 -25.09 -20.16
C GLY A 626 27.10 -24.37 -18.82
N LEU A 627 26.72 -25.13 -17.79
CA LEU A 627 26.79 -24.68 -16.40
C LEU A 627 28.26 -24.60 -15.94
N PRO A 628 28.67 -23.54 -15.21
CA PRO A 628 30.05 -23.41 -14.75
C PRO A 628 30.39 -24.42 -13.64
N SER A 629 31.61 -24.98 -13.71
CA SER A 629 32.17 -25.97 -12.77
C SER A 629 31.97 -25.63 -11.29
N ASP A 630 32.07 -24.34 -10.98
CA ASP A 630 32.17 -23.82 -9.63
C ASP A 630 30.86 -23.88 -8.86
N LEU A 631 29.73 -24.14 -9.52
CA LEU A 631 28.42 -24.40 -8.88
C LEU A 631 28.48 -25.58 -7.90
N SER A 632 29.38 -26.54 -8.12
CA SER A 632 29.69 -27.61 -7.17
C SER A 632 30.15 -27.12 -5.78
N SER A 633 30.56 -25.85 -5.65
CA SER A 633 30.98 -25.22 -4.39
C SER A 633 29.91 -24.31 -3.75
N TYR A 634 28.67 -24.30 -4.27
CA TYR A 634 27.58 -23.47 -3.77
C TYR A 634 26.82 -24.20 -2.64
N TYR A 635 27.52 -24.49 -1.53
CA TYR A 635 27.01 -25.32 -0.43
C TYR A 635 25.74 -24.77 0.26
N HIS A 636 25.42 -23.49 0.06
CA HIS A 636 24.22 -22.84 0.60
C HIS A 636 22.95 -23.07 -0.23
N LEU A 637 23.07 -23.61 -1.45
CA LEU A 637 22.00 -23.69 -2.44
C LEU A 637 20.92 -24.71 -2.06
N LYS A 638 19.65 -24.26 -2.02
CA LYS A 638 18.45 -25.04 -1.66
C LYS A 638 17.48 -25.21 -2.82
N LYS A 639 17.30 -24.16 -3.64
CA LYS A 639 16.59 -24.21 -4.93
C LYS A 639 17.55 -23.83 -6.04
N PHE A 640 17.64 -24.68 -7.06
CA PHE A 640 18.25 -24.38 -8.35
C PHE A 640 17.24 -24.75 -9.45
N ASP A 641 16.80 -23.76 -10.22
CA ASP A 641 15.88 -23.94 -11.35
C ASP A 641 16.45 -23.20 -12.55
N VAL A 642 16.76 -23.98 -13.60
CA VAL A 642 17.26 -23.49 -14.89
C VAL A 642 16.39 -24.01 -16.04
N SER A 643 15.17 -24.46 -15.72
CA SER A 643 14.25 -25.09 -16.67
C SER A 643 13.83 -24.17 -17.82
N LEU A 644 13.37 -24.77 -18.92
CA LEU A 644 12.81 -24.08 -20.09
C LEU A 644 13.77 -23.03 -20.68
N ASN A 645 15.04 -23.41 -20.86
CA ASN A 645 16.11 -22.57 -21.40
C ASN A 645 16.70 -23.22 -22.67
N SER A 646 17.98 -23.00 -22.96
CA SER A 646 18.70 -23.64 -24.07
C SER A 646 20.15 -23.96 -23.67
N PHE A 647 20.37 -24.31 -22.40
CA PHE A 647 21.66 -24.81 -21.91
C PHE A 647 22.05 -26.11 -22.63
N VAL A 648 23.36 -26.31 -22.83
CA VAL A 648 23.98 -27.42 -23.59
C VAL A 648 25.18 -27.99 -22.83
N GLY A 649 25.64 -29.18 -23.22
CA GLY A 649 26.82 -29.81 -22.62
C GLY A 649 26.49 -30.60 -21.35
N PRO A 650 27.50 -31.10 -20.62
CA PRO A 650 27.29 -32.10 -19.58
C PRO A 650 26.55 -31.54 -18.37
N PHE A 651 25.51 -32.24 -17.92
CA PHE A 651 24.97 -32.07 -16.57
C PHE A 651 26.04 -32.46 -15.52
N MET A 652 26.03 -31.80 -14.37
CA MET A 652 26.97 -32.04 -13.27
C MET A 652 26.30 -32.82 -12.13
N PRO A 653 26.57 -34.13 -11.95
CA PRO A 653 25.92 -34.95 -10.92
C PRO A 653 26.14 -34.43 -9.49
N ALA A 654 27.23 -33.70 -9.24
CA ALA A 654 27.51 -33.06 -7.94
C ALA A 654 26.37 -32.14 -7.45
N LEU A 655 25.53 -31.60 -8.35
CA LEU A 655 24.36 -30.80 -7.99
C LEU A 655 23.29 -31.61 -7.24
N LEU A 656 23.18 -32.93 -7.51
CA LEU A 656 22.29 -33.84 -6.78
C LEU A 656 22.76 -34.05 -5.34
N SER A 657 24.05 -33.89 -5.06
CA SER A 657 24.70 -34.17 -3.77
C SER A 657 25.04 -32.93 -2.93
N LEU A 658 24.71 -31.71 -3.39
CA LEU A 658 24.96 -30.48 -2.64
C LEU A 658 24.30 -30.54 -1.23
N PRO A 659 24.94 -30.07 -0.16
CA PRO A 659 24.57 -30.43 1.22
C PRO A 659 23.23 -29.86 1.71
N LEU A 660 22.68 -28.84 1.05
CA LEU A 660 21.39 -28.22 1.41
C LEU A 660 20.35 -28.23 0.27
N ILE A 661 20.62 -28.91 -0.86
CA ILE A 661 19.74 -28.89 -2.02
C ILE A 661 18.42 -29.64 -1.75
N ARG A 662 17.30 -29.01 -2.11
CA ARG A 662 15.93 -29.54 -1.91
C ARG A 662 15.09 -29.53 -3.18
N TYR A 663 15.32 -28.55 -4.06
CA TYR A 663 14.65 -28.42 -5.35
C TYR A 663 15.71 -28.26 -6.44
N LEU A 664 15.69 -29.17 -7.41
CA LEU A 664 16.53 -29.14 -8.60
C LEU A 664 15.67 -29.30 -9.85
N ASP A 665 15.63 -28.29 -10.72
CA ASP A 665 14.94 -28.39 -12.00
C ASP A 665 15.87 -27.93 -13.13
N ILE A 666 16.08 -28.84 -14.09
CA ILE A 666 16.85 -28.59 -15.32
C ILE A 666 16.01 -28.83 -16.59
N ALA A 667 14.70 -29.05 -16.44
CA ALA A 667 13.86 -29.62 -17.47
C ALA A 667 13.74 -28.74 -18.72
N GLY A 668 13.59 -29.33 -19.91
CA GLY A 668 13.44 -28.58 -21.16
C GLY A 668 14.70 -27.79 -21.51
N ASN A 669 15.84 -28.48 -21.56
CA ASN A 669 17.14 -27.97 -21.97
C ASN A 669 17.80 -28.97 -22.95
N ARG A 670 19.11 -28.86 -23.19
CA ARG A 670 19.89 -29.81 -24.00
C ARG A 670 21.10 -30.34 -23.23
N PHE A 671 20.94 -30.59 -21.92
CA PHE A 671 21.99 -31.18 -21.11
C PHE A 671 22.27 -32.61 -21.56
N THR A 672 23.55 -32.91 -21.77
CA THR A 672 24.07 -34.23 -22.14
C THR A 672 24.79 -34.87 -20.94
N GLY A 673 25.39 -36.04 -21.15
CA GLY A 673 26.14 -36.76 -20.12
C GLY A 673 25.50 -38.09 -19.74
N MET A 674 26.16 -38.82 -18.84
CA MET A 674 25.76 -40.16 -18.42
C MET A 674 25.48 -40.18 -16.92
N LEU A 675 24.31 -40.68 -16.53
CA LEU A 675 23.94 -40.96 -15.15
C LEU A 675 24.25 -42.44 -14.81
N PHE A 676 24.58 -42.70 -13.55
CA PHE A 676 24.88 -44.04 -13.04
C PHE A 676 24.02 -44.37 -11.81
N GLN A 677 23.64 -45.64 -11.66
CA GLN A 677 22.79 -46.12 -10.58
C GLN A 677 23.38 -45.87 -9.17
N ASN A 678 24.71 -45.83 -9.06
CA ASN A 678 25.50 -45.67 -7.84
C ASN A 678 25.91 -44.22 -7.52
N MET A 679 25.39 -43.21 -8.23
CA MET A 679 25.59 -41.81 -7.86
C MET A 679 24.92 -41.52 -6.50
N SER A 680 25.49 -40.59 -5.73
CA SER A 680 24.93 -40.11 -4.47
C SER A 680 23.98 -38.91 -4.68
N CYS A 681 22.93 -38.85 -3.87
CA CYS A 681 21.97 -37.75 -3.80
C CYS A 681 21.94 -37.18 -2.37
N ASN A 682 21.52 -35.93 -2.20
CA ASN A 682 21.16 -35.43 -0.88
C ASN A 682 19.88 -36.13 -0.38
N GLU A 683 19.86 -36.51 0.90
CA GLU A 683 18.69 -37.11 1.54
C GLU A 683 17.48 -36.17 1.54
N GLN A 684 17.70 -34.87 1.78
CA GLN A 684 16.69 -33.79 1.82
C GLN A 684 16.23 -33.30 0.44
N LEU A 685 16.66 -33.94 -0.65
CA LEU A 685 16.23 -33.59 -2.00
C LEU A 685 14.75 -33.99 -2.21
N GLU A 686 13.85 -33.00 -2.18
CA GLU A 686 12.38 -33.14 -2.20
C GLU A 686 11.80 -33.16 -3.63
N TYR A 687 12.38 -32.39 -4.55
CA TYR A 687 11.94 -32.26 -5.94
C TYR A 687 13.13 -32.31 -6.92
N VAL A 688 13.00 -33.15 -7.96
CA VAL A 688 13.95 -33.24 -9.07
C VAL A 688 13.21 -33.36 -10.40
N ASP A 689 13.44 -32.43 -11.34
CA ASP A 689 13.04 -32.62 -12.73
C ASP A 689 14.26 -32.55 -13.67
N LEU A 690 14.49 -33.67 -14.38
CA LEU A 690 15.54 -33.87 -15.38
C LEU A 690 14.97 -33.99 -16.80
N SER A 691 13.66 -33.86 -16.98
CA SER A 691 12.94 -34.22 -18.22
C SER A 691 13.29 -33.32 -19.42
N ALA A 692 12.96 -33.78 -20.63
CA ALA A 692 13.18 -33.06 -21.90
C ALA A 692 14.62 -32.53 -22.02
N ASN A 693 15.57 -33.46 -22.02
CA ASN A 693 17.02 -33.23 -22.10
C ASN A 693 17.67 -34.36 -22.93
N LEU A 694 19.00 -34.39 -23.02
CA LEU A 694 19.77 -35.37 -23.80
C LEU A 694 20.60 -36.31 -22.90
N LEU A 695 20.10 -36.61 -21.70
CA LEU A 695 20.80 -37.46 -20.71
C LEU A 695 20.75 -38.94 -21.11
N THR A 696 21.82 -39.66 -20.78
CA THR A 696 22.02 -41.08 -21.11
C THR A 696 22.42 -41.89 -19.87
N GLY A 697 22.51 -43.22 -19.99
CA GLY A 697 22.88 -44.09 -18.87
C GLY A 697 21.66 -44.48 -18.03
N ASN A 698 21.84 -44.59 -16.72
CA ASN A 698 20.82 -45.09 -15.79
C ASN A 698 20.48 -44.04 -14.71
N LEU A 699 19.21 -43.91 -14.35
CA LEU A 699 18.78 -43.01 -13.29
C LEU A 699 19.37 -43.45 -11.92
N PRO A 700 19.91 -42.54 -11.08
CA PRO A 700 20.47 -42.88 -9.78
C PRO A 700 19.45 -43.52 -8.83
N THR A 701 19.85 -44.59 -8.15
CA THR A 701 18.98 -45.32 -7.20
C THR A 701 18.42 -44.42 -6.10
N CYS A 702 19.22 -43.49 -5.59
CA CYS A 702 18.82 -42.53 -4.55
C CYS A 702 17.71 -41.52 -4.95
N LEU A 703 17.33 -41.46 -6.23
CA LEU A 703 16.14 -40.75 -6.71
C LEU A 703 14.89 -41.65 -6.76
N ILE A 704 15.07 -42.97 -6.79
CA ILE A 704 14.01 -43.97 -6.96
C ILE A 704 13.61 -44.61 -5.62
N SER A 705 14.52 -44.67 -4.64
CA SER A 705 14.35 -45.43 -3.39
C SER A 705 13.21 -44.99 -2.46
N ASP A 706 12.71 -43.75 -2.55
CA ASP A 706 11.51 -43.32 -1.82
C ASP A 706 10.60 -42.41 -2.68
N PRO A 707 9.70 -43.00 -3.49
CA PRO A 707 8.75 -42.27 -4.32
C PRO A 707 7.57 -41.69 -3.51
N LYS A 708 7.55 -41.83 -2.18
CA LYS A 708 6.53 -41.21 -1.32
C LYS A 708 6.97 -39.85 -0.78
N SER A 709 8.28 -39.59 -0.60
CA SER A 709 8.78 -38.29 -0.15
C SER A 709 9.32 -37.39 -1.26
N LYS A 710 9.71 -37.97 -2.41
CA LYS A 710 10.37 -37.25 -3.50
C LYS A 710 9.53 -37.22 -4.77
N VAL A 711 9.42 -36.04 -5.39
CA VAL A 711 8.87 -35.90 -6.74
C VAL A 711 10.05 -35.95 -7.71
N VAL A 712 10.09 -36.97 -8.57
CA VAL A 712 11.16 -37.15 -9.57
C VAL A 712 10.58 -37.34 -10.96
N SER A 713 11.02 -36.50 -11.90
CA SER A 713 10.63 -36.50 -13.30
C SER A 713 11.88 -36.58 -14.19
N TYR A 714 11.83 -37.38 -15.25
CA TYR A 714 12.98 -37.67 -16.11
C TYR A 714 12.60 -38.08 -17.55
N SER A 715 11.35 -37.86 -17.95
CA SER A 715 10.81 -38.20 -19.27
C SER A 715 11.51 -37.47 -20.42
N ALA A 716 11.38 -37.96 -21.66
CA ALA A 716 12.02 -37.35 -22.84
C ALA A 716 13.54 -37.12 -22.70
N ASN A 717 14.24 -38.11 -22.16
CA ASN A 717 15.70 -38.29 -22.22
C ASN A 717 16.02 -39.58 -23.01
N CYS A 718 17.27 -40.04 -23.01
CA CYS A 718 17.67 -41.38 -23.51
C CYS A 718 18.20 -42.27 -22.37
N LEU A 719 17.52 -42.29 -21.23
CA LEU A 719 17.89 -43.12 -20.07
C LEU A 719 17.42 -44.57 -20.26
N ALA A 720 18.25 -45.53 -19.85
CA ALA A 720 17.89 -46.93 -19.73
C ALA A 720 16.88 -47.10 -18.57
N SER A 721 15.60 -47.21 -18.93
CA SER A 721 14.48 -47.44 -18.03
C SER A 721 13.40 -48.25 -18.74
N ASN A 722 12.49 -48.85 -17.99
CA ASN A 722 11.29 -49.51 -18.53
C ASN A 722 10.20 -48.51 -18.97
N ASP A 723 10.43 -47.21 -18.75
CA ASP A 723 9.50 -46.15 -19.12
C ASP A 723 9.52 -45.85 -20.64
N ARG A 724 8.34 -45.91 -21.25
CA ARG A 724 8.10 -45.60 -22.68
C ARG A 724 8.23 -44.10 -23.01
N SER A 725 8.40 -43.23 -22.02
CA SER A 725 8.62 -41.79 -22.22
C SER A 725 10.05 -41.44 -22.70
N GLN A 726 10.97 -42.41 -22.74
CA GLN A 726 12.35 -42.21 -23.18
C GLN A 726 12.50 -42.33 -24.71
N HIS A 727 13.41 -41.55 -25.27
CA HIS A 727 13.83 -41.62 -26.66
C HIS A 727 14.89 -42.73 -26.87
N PRO A 728 14.97 -43.34 -28.07
CA PRO A 728 16.07 -44.25 -28.41
C PRO A 728 17.43 -43.55 -28.32
N ASN A 729 18.48 -44.25 -27.85
CA ASN A 729 19.82 -43.68 -27.65
C ASN A 729 20.40 -42.95 -28.88
N SER A 730 20.04 -43.41 -30.10
CA SER A 730 20.41 -42.75 -31.37
C SER A 730 19.89 -41.31 -31.51
N PHE A 731 18.78 -40.95 -30.86
CA PHE A 731 18.24 -39.59 -30.82
C PHE A 731 19.19 -38.64 -30.09
N CYS A 732 19.62 -39.01 -28.87
CA CYS A 732 20.56 -38.18 -28.11
C CYS A 732 21.95 -38.13 -28.77
N GLN A 733 22.41 -39.23 -29.37
CA GLN A 733 23.66 -39.25 -30.13
C GLN A 733 23.64 -38.34 -31.36
N THR A 734 22.55 -38.34 -32.14
CA THR A 734 22.44 -37.47 -33.33
C THR A 734 22.27 -35.98 -32.97
N GLN A 735 21.59 -35.64 -31.88
CA GLN A 735 21.47 -34.24 -31.43
C GLN A 735 22.70 -33.70 -30.69
N ALA A 736 23.51 -34.56 -30.06
CA ALA A 736 24.72 -34.14 -29.34
C ALA A 736 25.88 -33.71 -30.27
N LEU A 737 25.88 -34.13 -31.54
CA LEU A 737 26.96 -33.86 -32.51
C LEU A 737 27.00 -32.42 -33.05
N ALA A 738 26.12 -31.53 -32.58
CA ALA A 738 25.91 -30.18 -33.14
C ALA A 738 26.54 -29.02 -32.32
N VAL A 739 27.52 -29.28 -31.45
CA VAL A 739 28.26 -28.22 -30.72
C VAL A 739 29.77 -28.55 -30.70
N GLY A 740 30.57 -27.80 -31.46
CA GLY A 740 32.04 -27.86 -31.41
C GLY A 740 32.61 -26.96 -30.32
N ILE A 741 33.64 -27.43 -29.60
CA ILE A 741 34.38 -26.65 -28.60
C ILE A 741 35.85 -26.54 -29.04
N LEU A 742 36.32 -25.30 -29.22
CA LEU A 742 37.73 -24.99 -29.41
C LEU A 742 38.41 -24.78 -28.05
N PRO A 743 39.56 -25.43 -27.76
CA PRO A 743 40.36 -25.13 -26.60
C PRO A 743 41.40 -24.03 -26.91
N ASP A 744 41.61 -23.09 -25.98
CA ASP A 744 42.79 -22.22 -25.98
C ASP A 744 43.59 -22.36 -24.67
N LYS A 745 44.83 -21.89 -24.67
CA LYS A 745 45.88 -22.18 -23.69
C LYS A 745 46.44 -20.91 -23.03
N GLN A 746 47.36 -21.14 -22.09
CA GLN A 746 48.30 -20.17 -21.48
C GLN A 746 47.73 -19.37 -20.29
N LYS A 747 48.48 -19.09 -19.21
CA LYS A 747 49.87 -19.47 -18.85
C LYS A 747 50.06 -19.47 -17.31
N LYS A 748 51.15 -20.08 -16.81
CA LYS A 748 51.61 -19.97 -15.41
C LYS A 748 52.90 -19.14 -15.32
N ALA A 749 52.99 -18.22 -14.36
CA ALA A 749 54.18 -17.66 -13.67
C ALA A 749 53.75 -16.39 -12.89
N SER A 750 54.38 -15.91 -11.81
CA SER A 750 55.27 -16.49 -10.77
C SER A 750 55.28 -15.52 -9.55
N SER A 751 55.90 -15.88 -8.42
CA SER A 751 55.79 -15.13 -7.13
C SER A 751 57.07 -14.38 -6.74
N HIS A 752 56.96 -13.33 -5.89
CA HIS A 752 58.05 -12.79 -5.04
C HIS A 752 57.52 -12.04 -3.78
N LYS A 753 58.40 -11.72 -2.81
CA LYS A 753 58.11 -11.12 -1.46
C LYS A 753 59.21 -10.13 -1.00
N VAL A 754 58.98 -9.43 0.14
CA VAL A 754 59.82 -8.47 0.96
C VAL A 754 59.25 -7.03 0.95
N ILE A 755 58.93 -6.27 2.04
CA ILE A 755 59.00 -6.32 3.55
C ILE A 755 60.13 -5.45 4.20
N ILE A 756 59.89 -4.92 5.42
CA ILE A 756 60.78 -4.12 6.36
C ILE A 756 60.80 -2.57 6.14
N ALA A 757 60.86 -1.64 7.13
CA ALA A 757 60.31 -1.53 8.51
C ALA A 757 60.51 -0.12 9.20
N ILE A 758 59.59 0.26 10.12
CA ILE A 758 59.79 0.87 11.49
C ILE A 758 60.31 2.32 11.75
N SER A 759 59.80 2.90 12.87
CA SER A 759 60.19 4.09 13.69
C SER A 759 59.85 5.51 13.16
N VAL A 760 59.34 6.52 13.91
CA VAL A 760 59.15 6.90 15.35
C VAL A 760 60.12 7.98 15.86
N VAL A 761 59.59 9.18 16.20
CA VAL A 761 60.09 10.26 17.11
C VAL A 761 59.20 11.52 16.86
N ALA A 762 58.82 12.37 17.82
CA ALA A 762 58.77 12.23 19.28
C ALA A 762 57.70 13.16 19.90
N ALA A 763 57.39 12.91 21.18
CA ALA A 763 56.47 13.68 22.00
C ALA A 763 56.96 15.10 22.34
N VAL A 764 56.08 16.09 22.17
CA VAL A 764 56.18 17.42 22.82
C VAL A 764 54.82 17.83 23.42
N VAL A 765 53.71 17.62 22.69
CA VAL A 765 52.36 18.11 23.06
C VAL A 765 51.75 17.40 24.30
N VAL A 766 52.25 16.22 24.67
CA VAL A 766 51.65 15.36 25.72
C VAL A 766 51.70 15.98 27.13
N ALA A 767 52.72 16.79 27.43
CA ALA A 767 52.93 17.32 28.78
C ALA A 767 51.85 18.33 29.21
N SER A 768 51.43 19.23 28.32
CA SER A 768 50.46 20.29 28.63
C SER A 768 49.05 19.75 28.87
N SER A 769 48.68 18.61 28.25
CA SER A 769 47.34 18.03 28.35
C SER A 769 47.06 17.39 29.73
N LEU A 770 48.09 16.86 30.40
CA LEU A 770 47.92 16.06 31.63
C LEU A 770 47.50 16.89 32.85
N VAL A 771 48.01 18.12 32.99
CA VAL A 771 47.67 19.00 34.12
C VAL A 771 46.22 19.48 34.03
N ALA A 772 45.75 19.84 32.83
CA ALA A 772 44.35 20.20 32.59
C ALA A 772 43.40 19.02 32.84
N LEU A 773 43.78 17.80 32.43
CA LEU A 773 43.00 16.58 32.68
C LEU A 773 42.88 16.26 34.17
N LEU A 774 43.93 16.49 34.98
CA LEU A 774 43.87 16.31 36.44
C LEU A 774 42.90 17.31 37.10
N PHE A 775 42.96 18.59 36.74
CA PHE A 775 42.01 19.60 37.24
C PHE A 775 40.56 19.26 36.85
N PHE A 776 40.34 18.84 35.60
CA PHE A 776 39.03 18.40 35.11
C PHE A 776 38.51 17.16 35.85
N PHE A 777 39.38 16.19 36.18
CA PHE A 777 39.00 15.00 36.95
C PHE A 777 38.64 15.32 38.40
N VAL A 778 39.39 16.20 39.08
CA VAL A 778 39.07 16.61 40.46
C VAL A 778 37.73 17.35 40.51
N PHE A 779 37.48 18.28 39.59
CA PHE A 779 36.19 18.99 39.53
C PHE A 779 35.02 18.03 39.21
N ARG A 780 35.18 17.12 38.23
CA ARG A 780 34.15 16.11 37.94
C ARG A 780 33.90 15.16 39.10
N ARG A 781 34.91 14.81 39.91
CA ARG A 781 34.74 13.91 41.06
C ARG A 781 34.00 14.56 42.24
N SER A 782 33.94 15.89 42.29
CA SER A 782 33.06 16.65 43.19
C SER A 782 31.62 16.64 42.69
N SER A 783 31.36 17.09 41.45
CA SER A 783 30.01 17.16 40.89
C SER A 783 29.32 15.79 40.73
N ALA A 784 30.10 14.73 40.44
CA ALA A 784 29.59 13.36 40.29
C ALA A 784 29.08 12.70 41.60
N ARG A 785 29.07 13.41 42.73
CA ARG A 785 28.41 12.98 43.99
C ARG A 785 27.11 13.73 44.30
N ARG A 786 26.60 14.59 43.41
CA ARG A 786 25.29 15.28 43.55
C ARG A 786 24.33 15.09 42.37
N ALA A 787 24.72 14.37 41.32
CA ALA A 787 23.87 14.05 40.17
C ALA A 787 23.59 12.54 40.09
N ALA A 788 22.65 12.06 40.92
CA ALA A 788 22.34 10.63 41.09
C ALA A 788 20.89 10.24 40.75
N THR A 789 20.16 11.07 40.00
CA THR A 789 18.75 10.84 39.61
C THR A 789 18.43 11.41 38.21
N THR A 790 19.10 10.92 37.17
CA THR A 790 18.64 10.92 35.76
C THR A 790 19.64 10.15 34.89
N LYS A 791 19.19 9.51 33.80
CA LYS A 791 20.06 8.88 32.79
C LYS A 791 19.71 9.43 31.41
N PRO A 792 20.68 9.85 30.59
CA PRO A 792 20.43 10.21 29.19
C PRO A 792 20.17 8.96 28.34
N PRO A 793 19.49 9.09 27.18
CA PRO A 793 19.19 7.96 26.31
C PRO A 793 20.46 7.33 25.72
N ARG A 794 20.49 5.98 25.64
CA ARG A 794 21.51 5.26 24.89
C ARG A 794 21.28 5.42 23.40
N ARG A 795 22.30 5.83 22.64
CA ARG A 795 22.38 5.51 21.20
C ARG A 795 22.53 3.98 21.06
N LEU A 796 21.51 3.33 20.54
CA LEU A 796 21.64 1.98 19.96
C LEU A 796 21.97 2.16 18.48
N ILE A 797 23.22 1.85 18.11
CA ILE A 797 23.58 1.59 16.72
C ILE A 797 23.36 0.10 16.52
N GLU A 798 22.21 -0.27 15.95
CA GLU A 798 21.92 -1.67 15.62
C GLU A 798 22.73 -2.10 14.40
N HIS A 799 23.86 -2.76 14.65
CA HIS A 799 24.56 -3.51 13.62
C HIS A 799 23.72 -4.76 13.26
N ALA A 800 22.97 -4.66 12.16
CA ALA A 800 22.11 -5.74 11.65
C ALA A 800 22.93 -6.99 11.24
N SER A 801 23.10 -7.90 12.19
CA SER A 801 23.86 -9.14 11.99
C SER A 801 23.27 -10.04 10.89
N ASN A 802 24.11 -10.88 10.29
CA ASN A 802 23.75 -11.70 9.14
C ASN A 802 23.04 -12.99 9.56
N GLY A 803 21.83 -13.23 9.02
CA GLY A 803 21.15 -14.51 9.18
C GLY A 803 19.89 -14.65 8.32
N TYR A 804 19.77 -15.79 7.64
CA TYR A 804 18.55 -16.38 7.06
C TYR A 804 17.71 -15.58 6.04
N PRO A 805 17.89 -15.91 4.76
CA PRO A 805 16.80 -15.91 3.78
C PRO A 805 16.64 -17.27 3.09
N SER A 806 15.45 -17.45 2.49
CA SER A 806 15.07 -18.36 1.39
C SER A 806 13.61 -18.75 1.57
N LYS A 807 13.25 -19.32 2.74
CA LYS A 807 11.90 -19.82 2.98
C LYS A 807 10.89 -18.68 3.24
N MET A 808 11.30 -17.62 3.94
CA MET A 808 10.46 -16.43 4.14
C MET A 808 9.98 -15.76 2.85
N LEU A 809 10.70 -15.88 1.72
CA LEU A 809 10.43 -15.09 0.52
C LEU A 809 9.38 -15.71 -0.41
N ALA A 810 9.24 -17.04 -0.41
CA ALA A 810 8.11 -17.71 -1.05
C ALA A 810 6.80 -17.44 -0.27
N ASP A 811 6.87 -17.58 1.07
CA ASP A 811 5.69 -17.55 1.93
C ASP A 811 5.13 -16.12 2.13
N ALA A 812 5.98 -15.08 2.12
CA ALA A 812 5.61 -13.70 2.46
C ALA A 812 4.44 -13.10 1.64
N ARG A 813 4.20 -13.58 0.42
CA ARG A 813 3.13 -13.07 -0.46
C ARG A 813 1.71 -13.41 0.01
N TYR A 814 1.53 -14.49 0.79
CA TYR A 814 0.21 -14.89 1.30
C TYR A 814 -0.04 -14.43 2.75
N ILE A 815 1.01 -14.31 3.53
CA ILE A 815 0.93 -14.19 5.00
C ILE A 815 0.75 -12.73 5.49
N SER A 816 1.02 -11.75 4.62
CA SER A 816 0.87 -10.31 4.93
C SER A 816 -0.59 -9.85 5.16
N GLN A 817 -1.61 -10.68 4.88
CA GLN A 817 -3.02 -10.38 5.15
C GLN A 817 -3.57 -11.02 6.44
N THR A 818 -2.82 -11.93 7.10
CA THR A 818 -3.30 -12.72 8.25
C THR A 818 -2.55 -12.44 9.55
N MET A 819 -1.20 -12.34 9.56
CA MET A 819 -0.42 -11.80 10.70
C MET A 819 -0.93 -10.42 11.11
N LYS A 820 -1.27 -9.67 10.07
CA LYS A 820 -2.04 -8.44 10.11
C LYS A 820 -3.49 -8.81 10.44
N LEU A 821 -3.75 -9.22 11.69
CA LEU A 821 -5.05 -9.13 12.36
C LEU A 821 -4.91 -9.04 13.89
N GLY A 822 -4.09 -8.08 14.33
CA GLY A 822 -3.93 -7.72 15.75
C GLY A 822 -5.28 -7.62 16.45
N ALA A 823 -5.45 -8.41 17.50
CA ALA A 823 -6.71 -8.50 18.23
C ALA A 823 -6.97 -7.19 18.98
N LEU A 824 -8.09 -6.54 18.64
CA LEU A 824 -8.56 -5.29 19.25
C LEU A 824 -8.61 -5.40 20.78
N GLY A 825 -7.92 -4.48 21.47
CA GLY A 825 -7.91 -4.38 22.93
C GLY A 825 -6.97 -5.34 23.64
N VAL A 826 -5.93 -5.86 22.98
CA VAL A 826 -4.95 -6.78 23.56
C VAL A 826 -3.63 -6.05 23.81
N PRO A 827 -3.21 -5.82 25.08
CA PRO A 827 -1.97 -5.10 25.42
C PRO A 827 -0.72 -5.58 24.67
N SER A 828 0.23 -4.67 24.42
CA SER A 828 1.47 -4.98 23.71
C SER A 828 2.28 -6.08 24.42
N TYR A 829 2.92 -6.94 23.62
CA TYR A 829 3.67 -8.07 24.18
C TYR A 829 4.91 -7.57 24.94
N ARG A 830 5.00 -7.89 26.23
CA ARG A 830 6.12 -7.43 27.09
C ARG A 830 6.73 -8.54 27.95
N SER A 831 7.88 -8.24 28.53
CA SER A 831 8.38 -8.98 29.69
C SER A 831 7.65 -8.54 30.95
N PHE A 832 7.39 -9.50 31.84
CA PHE A 832 6.87 -9.32 33.19
C PHE A 832 8.00 -9.64 34.18
N SER A 833 7.96 -9.05 35.37
CA SER A 833 8.88 -9.43 36.46
C SER A 833 8.25 -10.50 37.35
N LEU A 834 9.07 -11.25 38.11
CA LEU A 834 8.54 -12.34 38.94
C LEU A 834 7.65 -11.79 40.07
N GLU A 835 8.07 -10.68 40.68
CA GLU A 835 7.35 -9.98 41.76
C GLU A 835 6.00 -9.43 41.27
N GLU A 836 5.87 -9.10 39.98
CA GLU A 836 4.60 -8.72 39.36
C GLU A 836 3.65 -9.92 39.24
N LEU A 837 4.15 -11.11 38.88
CA LEU A 837 3.34 -12.33 38.79
C LEU A 837 2.99 -12.90 40.16
N GLU A 838 3.90 -12.82 41.14
CA GLU A 838 3.66 -13.19 42.52
C GLU A 838 2.59 -12.30 43.15
N ALA A 839 2.71 -10.97 43.03
CA ALA A 839 1.66 -10.04 43.46
C ALA A 839 0.32 -10.29 42.75
N ALA A 840 0.34 -10.65 41.46
CA ALA A 840 -0.88 -10.93 40.70
C ALA A 840 -1.56 -12.26 41.06
N THR A 841 -0.85 -13.20 41.69
CA THR A 841 -1.33 -14.57 42.00
C THR A 841 -1.36 -14.87 43.51
N ASN A 842 -1.15 -13.87 44.36
CA ASN A 842 -0.98 -14.02 45.81
C ASN A 842 0.11 -15.07 46.14
N ASN A 843 1.28 -14.97 45.50
CA ASN A 843 2.39 -15.92 45.55
C ASN A 843 1.99 -17.33 45.05
N PHE A 844 1.34 -17.40 43.89
CA PHE A 844 0.85 -18.64 43.25
C PHE A 844 -0.03 -19.50 44.17
N ASN A 845 -0.88 -18.86 44.97
CA ASN A 845 -1.75 -19.52 45.94
C ASN A 845 -2.70 -20.52 45.26
N SER A 846 -3.05 -21.62 45.95
CA SER A 846 -3.96 -22.66 45.44
C SER A 846 -5.34 -22.14 45.03
N SER A 847 -5.84 -21.06 45.65
CA SER A 847 -7.08 -20.37 45.24
C SER A 847 -7.01 -19.70 43.85
N THR A 848 -5.81 -19.53 43.29
CA THR A 848 -5.60 -19.00 41.93
C THR A 848 -5.36 -20.09 40.89
N PHE A 849 -5.20 -21.35 41.29
CA PHE A 849 -4.94 -22.47 40.40
C PHE A 849 -6.17 -22.79 39.54
N MET A 850 -5.98 -22.83 38.21
CA MET A 850 -7.03 -23.12 37.24
C MET A 850 -7.02 -24.57 36.75
N GLY A 851 -5.96 -25.32 37.06
CA GLY A 851 -5.77 -26.71 36.63
C GLY A 851 -4.37 -26.97 36.06
N GLU A 852 -4.04 -28.25 35.89
CA GLU A 852 -2.80 -28.71 35.28
C GLU A 852 -3.13 -29.38 33.93
N GLY A 853 -2.55 -28.86 32.86
CA GLY A 853 -2.71 -29.42 31.52
C GLY A 853 -1.48 -30.23 31.10
N SER A 854 -1.57 -30.87 29.94
CA SER A 854 -0.43 -31.51 29.24
C SER A 854 0.72 -30.55 28.89
N HIS A 855 0.58 -29.27 29.22
CA HIS A 855 1.49 -28.17 28.93
C HIS A 855 1.80 -27.31 30.17
N GLY A 856 1.70 -27.90 31.38
CA GLY A 856 2.06 -27.25 32.64
C GLY A 856 0.88 -26.68 33.43
N GLN A 857 1.21 -25.95 34.51
CA GLN A 857 0.28 -25.48 35.53
C GLN A 857 -0.31 -24.11 35.17
N MET A 858 -1.64 -23.97 35.22
CA MET A 858 -2.35 -22.73 34.90
C MET A 858 -2.81 -22.00 36.16
N TYR A 859 -2.60 -20.69 36.20
CA TYR A 859 -3.00 -19.81 37.30
C TYR A 859 -3.76 -18.59 36.78
N ARG A 860 -4.72 -18.09 37.56
CA ARG A 860 -5.46 -16.85 37.32
C ARG A 860 -4.76 -15.70 38.04
N GLY A 861 -4.21 -14.76 37.26
CA GLY A 861 -3.64 -13.53 37.80
C GLY A 861 -4.61 -12.34 37.73
N ARG A 862 -4.45 -11.38 38.65
CA ARG A 862 -4.95 -10.01 38.51
C ARG A 862 -3.77 -9.04 38.59
N LEU A 863 -3.48 -8.36 37.48
CA LEU A 863 -2.40 -7.37 37.40
C LEU A 863 -2.75 -6.08 38.17
N LYS A 864 -1.75 -5.21 38.37
CA LYS A 864 -1.86 -3.97 39.17
C LYS A 864 -2.83 -2.92 38.59
N ASP A 865 -3.11 -3.00 37.30
CA ASP A 865 -4.14 -2.23 36.57
C ASP A 865 -5.56 -2.79 36.74
N GLY A 866 -5.71 -3.94 37.42
CA GLY A 866 -6.96 -4.69 37.56
C GLY A 866 -7.20 -5.74 36.46
N SER A 867 -6.38 -5.79 35.41
CA SER A 867 -6.53 -6.71 34.28
C SER A 867 -6.41 -8.17 34.73
N LEU A 868 -7.35 -9.02 34.29
CA LEU A 868 -7.28 -10.47 34.52
C LEU A 868 -6.43 -11.15 33.45
N VAL A 869 -5.55 -12.05 33.88
CA VAL A 869 -4.64 -12.80 33.01
C VAL A 869 -4.63 -14.29 33.35
N ALA A 870 -4.31 -15.12 32.36
CA ALA A 870 -4.05 -16.55 32.53
C ALA A 870 -2.54 -16.81 32.41
N ILE A 871 -1.92 -17.31 33.47
CA ILE A 871 -0.47 -17.49 33.59
C ILE A 871 -0.16 -18.99 33.50
N ARG A 872 0.60 -19.41 32.50
CA ARG A 872 1.08 -20.78 32.31
C ARG A 872 2.50 -20.92 32.85
N CYS A 873 2.68 -21.75 33.87
CA CYS A 873 3.97 -22.03 34.51
C CYS A 873 4.61 -23.28 33.89
N LEU A 874 5.81 -23.13 33.34
CA LEU A 874 6.62 -24.19 32.74
C LEU A 874 7.91 -24.39 33.56
N LYS A 875 8.06 -25.56 34.20
CA LYS A 875 9.29 -25.97 34.87
C LYS A 875 10.26 -26.55 33.83
N LEU A 876 11.49 -26.03 33.76
CA LEU A 876 12.49 -26.47 32.79
C LEU A 876 13.43 -27.51 33.41
N LYS A 877 13.82 -28.54 32.64
CA LYS A 877 14.63 -29.66 33.14
C LYS A 877 16.14 -29.56 32.84
N LYS A 878 16.58 -28.48 32.17
CA LYS A 878 17.99 -28.27 31.76
C LYS A 878 18.39 -26.80 31.86
N SER A 879 19.62 -26.58 32.31
CA SER A 879 20.28 -25.28 32.40
C SER A 879 20.42 -24.66 30.99
N HIS A 880 19.60 -23.66 30.71
CA HIS A 880 19.59 -22.93 29.43
C HIS A 880 19.61 -21.42 29.67
N SER A 881 20.37 -20.69 28.86
CA SER A 881 20.37 -19.23 28.86
C SER A 881 19.08 -18.68 28.25
N SER A 882 18.64 -17.51 28.69
CA SER A 882 17.46 -16.82 28.13
C SER A 882 17.59 -16.58 26.62
N GLN A 883 18.81 -16.40 26.12
CA GLN A 883 19.13 -16.25 24.68
C GLN A 883 18.63 -17.41 23.82
N ASN A 884 18.63 -18.65 24.33
CA ASN A 884 18.12 -19.82 23.59
C ASN A 884 16.59 -19.75 23.38
N PHE A 885 15.88 -19.08 24.28
CA PHE A 885 14.42 -18.91 24.20
C PHE A 885 14.01 -17.73 23.31
N ASN A 886 14.91 -16.79 22.97
CA ASN A 886 14.58 -15.59 22.19
C ASN A 886 13.78 -15.90 20.92
N ARG A 887 14.24 -16.85 20.09
CA ARG A 887 13.56 -17.27 18.85
C ARG A 887 12.14 -17.82 19.10
N HIS A 888 11.95 -18.48 20.23
CA HIS A 888 10.65 -19.04 20.62
C HIS A 888 9.71 -17.96 21.18
N ILE A 889 10.22 -17.06 22.01
CA ILE A 889 9.50 -15.88 22.50
C ILE A 889 9.09 -14.96 21.33
N GLU A 890 9.94 -14.81 20.32
CA GLU A 890 9.66 -14.06 19.09
C GLU A 890 8.54 -14.70 18.23
N LEU A 891 8.37 -16.02 18.29
CA LEU A 891 7.23 -16.71 17.66
C LEU A 891 5.95 -16.56 18.50
N ILE A 892 6.08 -16.67 19.83
CA ILE A 892 4.96 -16.53 20.78
C ILE A 892 4.41 -15.09 20.80
N SER A 893 5.26 -14.07 20.64
CA SER A 893 4.81 -12.68 20.54
C SER A 893 4.01 -12.38 19.25
N LYS A 894 4.12 -13.25 18.24
CA LYS A 894 3.33 -13.18 16.99
C LYS A 894 2.03 -13.98 17.04
N LEU A 895 1.81 -14.79 18.08
CA LEU A 895 0.56 -15.54 18.32
C LEU A 895 -0.51 -14.62 18.93
N ARG A 896 -0.98 -13.67 18.12
CA ARG A 896 -1.94 -12.61 18.51
C ARG A 896 -2.98 -12.42 17.40
N TYR A 897 -4.17 -12.99 17.59
CA TYR A 897 -5.22 -13.03 16.57
C TYR A 897 -6.60 -13.07 17.23
N ARG A 898 -7.63 -12.47 16.60
CA ARG A 898 -8.98 -12.35 17.21
C ARG A 898 -9.61 -13.68 17.64
N HIS A 899 -9.26 -14.78 16.97
CA HIS A 899 -9.76 -16.14 17.26
C HIS A 899 -8.71 -17.05 17.93
N LEU A 900 -7.64 -16.48 18.49
CA LEU A 900 -6.75 -17.16 19.44
C LEU A 900 -6.83 -16.46 20.81
N VAL A 901 -6.59 -17.21 21.88
CA VAL A 901 -6.28 -16.63 23.19
C VAL A 901 -4.86 -16.05 23.13
N SER A 902 -4.77 -14.74 22.97
CA SER A 902 -3.52 -14.07 22.57
C SER A 902 -2.49 -13.99 23.70
N ALA A 903 -1.21 -14.12 23.34
CA ALA A 903 -0.09 -13.98 24.26
C ALA A 903 0.18 -12.49 24.60
N LEU A 904 0.28 -12.20 25.90
CA LEU A 904 0.55 -10.88 26.48
C LEU A 904 2.01 -10.70 26.90
N GLY A 905 2.71 -11.79 27.24
CA GLY A 905 4.10 -11.67 27.67
C GLY A 905 4.77 -12.96 28.14
N HIS A 906 5.97 -12.79 28.71
CA HIS A 906 6.71 -13.84 29.39
C HIS A 906 7.43 -13.30 30.64
N CYS A 907 7.78 -14.20 31.56
CA CYS A 907 8.77 -13.97 32.61
C CYS A 907 9.72 -15.16 32.68
N PHE A 908 11.02 -14.90 32.88
CA PHE A 908 12.02 -15.90 33.20
C PHE A 908 12.38 -15.81 34.68
N GLU A 909 12.27 -16.92 35.39
CA GLU A 909 12.96 -17.12 36.67
C GLU A 909 14.34 -17.75 36.39
N TYR A 910 15.34 -17.41 37.19
CA TYR A 910 16.71 -17.90 37.06
C TYR A 910 17.17 -18.60 38.35
N TYR A 911 18.00 -19.64 38.20
CA TYR A 911 18.78 -20.18 39.30
C TYR A 911 19.77 -19.11 39.81
N LEU A 912 19.85 -18.95 41.14
CA LEU A 912 20.65 -17.92 41.80
C LEU A 912 22.16 -18.08 41.55
N ASP A 913 22.63 -19.32 41.36
CA ASP A 913 24.06 -19.64 41.28
C ASP A 913 24.64 -19.40 39.88
N ASP A 914 23.95 -19.85 38.82
CA ASP A 914 24.46 -19.89 37.44
C ASP A 914 23.74 -18.94 36.45
N SER A 915 22.73 -18.17 36.90
CA SER A 915 21.95 -17.26 36.04
C SER A 915 21.25 -17.92 34.83
N THR A 916 20.89 -19.20 34.93
CA THR A 916 20.16 -19.96 33.88
C THR A 916 18.70 -20.20 34.24
N VAL A 917 17.84 -20.39 33.25
CA VAL A 917 16.37 -20.32 33.44
C VAL A 917 15.84 -21.58 34.14
N SER A 918 15.18 -21.41 35.28
CA SER A 918 14.51 -22.46 36.07
C SER A 918 13.04 -22.65 35.69
N ARG A 919 12.30 -21.54 35.59
CA ARG A 919 10.89 -21.48 35.19
C ARG A 919 10.66 -20.45 34.10
N LEU A 920 9.85 -20.83 33.12
CA LEU A 920 9.29 -19.91 32.13
C LEU A 920 7.79 -19.74 32.41
N PHE A 921 7.38 -18.50 32.64
CA PHE A 921 5.97 -18.14 32.73
C PHE A 921 5.54 -17.51 31.40
N LEU A 922 4.44 -17.99 30.82
CA LEU A 922 3.79 -17.38 29.65
C LEU A 922 2.46 -16.77 30.08
N ILE A 923 2.26 -15.48 29.78
CA ILE A 923 1.08 -14.72 30.18
C ILE A 923 0.15 -14.58 28.98
N PHE A 924 -1.11 -14.95 29.16
CA PHE A 924 -2.19 -14.90 28.16
C PHE A 924 -3.36 -14.05 28.67
N GLU A 925 -4.22 -13.60 27.76
CA GLU A 925 -5.50 -12.99 28.13
C GLU A 925 -6.41 -13.97 28.90
N TYR A 926 -7.19 -13.45 29.85
CA TYR A 926 -8.20 -14.23 30.56
C TYR A 926 -9.56 -14.12 29.85
N VAL A 927 -10.14 -15.26 29.45
CA VAL A 927 -11.40 -15.33 28.69
C VAL A 927 -12.53 -15.82 29.60
N SER A 928 -13.65 -15.07 29.64
CA SER A 928 -14.63 -15.16 30.74
C SER A 928 -15.74 -16.19 30.59
N ASN A 929 -16.28 -16.43 29.39
CA ASN A 929 -17.56 -17.13 29.22
C ASN A 929 -17.40 -18.66 29.07
N GLY A 930 -16.32 -19.20 29.63
CA GLY A 930 -16.03 -20.63 29.69
C GLY A 930 -15.71 -21.26 28.32
N THR A 931 -15.92 -22.57 28.23
CA THR A 931 -15.63 -23.36 27.02
C THR A 931 -16.81 -23.36 26.04
N LEU A 932 -16.55 -23.65 24.78
CA LEU A 932 -17.59 -23.92 23.80
C LEU A 932 -18.44 -25.13 24.22
N ARG A 933 -17.84 -26.21 24.74
CA ARG A 933 -18.54 -27.45 25.16
C ARG A 933 -19.66 -27.15 26.16
N SER A 934 -19.36 -26.39 27.21
CA SER A 934 -20.31 -25.98 28.26
C SER A 934 -21.41 -25.02 27.78
N ASN A 935 -21.32 -24.52 26.55
CA ASN A 935 -22.34 -23.65 25.91
C ASN A 935 -23.13 -24.39 24.80
N ILE A 936 -22.87 -25.69 24.57
CA ILE A 936 -23.62 -26.54 23.62
C ILE A 936 -24.19 -27.82 24.25
N SER A 937 -23.54 -28.42 25.26
CA SER A 937 -24.05 -29.62 25.95
C SER A 937 -25.13 -29.30 26.99
N GLU A 938 -25.68 -30.32 27.66
CA GLU A 938 -26.72 -30.17 28.69
C GLU A 938 -26.18 -30.10 30.12
N GLU A 939 -24.86 -30.21 30.29
CA GLU A 939 -24.19 -30.28 31.59
C GLU A 939 -23.95 -28.89 32.21
N GLY A 940 -24.19 -27.81 31.45
CA GLY A 940 -24.07 -26.43 31.92
C GLY A 940 -25.43 -25.74 32.03
N GLY A 941 -25.77 -25.23 33.22
CA GLY A 941 -27.00 -24.46 33.48
C GLY A 941 -27.03 -23.05 32.88
N GLY A 942 -26.35 -22.83 31.76
CA GLY A 942 -26.28 -21.56 31.03
C GLY A 942 -27.18 -21.52 29.80
N GLN A 943 -27.23 -20.37 29.14
CA GLN A 943 -28.01 -20.20 27.91
C GLN A 943 -27.31 -20.88 26.72
N LYS A 944 -27.82 -22.04 26.27
CA LYS A 944 -27.33 -22.75 25.08
C LYS A 944 -27.27 -21.84 23.84
N LEU A 945 -26.19 -21.92 23.07
CA LEU A 945 -26.02 -21.14 21.83
C LEU A 945 -27.08 -21.48 20.77
N THR A 946 -27.67 -20.44 20.17
CA THR A 946 -28.54 -20.53 18.99
C THR A 946 -27.77 -20.97 17.75
N TRP A 947 -28.46 -21.46 16.71
CA TRP A 947 -27.82 -21.90 15.46
C TRP A 947 -26.93 -20.83 14.80
N THR A 948 -27.41 -19.58 14.75
CA THR A 948 -26.63 -18.44 14.23
C THR A 948 -25.34 -18.22 15.03
N GLN A 949 -25.38 -18.34 16.35
CA GLN A 949 -24.19 -18.25 17.21
C GLN A 949 -23.25 -19.46 17.04
N ARG A 950 -23.78 -20.67 16.83
CA ARG A 950 -22.95 -21.87 16.54
C ARG A 950 -22.22 -21.74 15.21
N ILE A 951 -22.87 -21.27 14.14
CA ILE A 951 -22.19 -20.97 12.86
C ILE A 951 -21.14 -19.87 13.06
N ALA A 952 -21.46 -18.78 13.77
CA ALA A 952 -20.50 -17.71 14.04
C ALA A 952 -19.26 -18.21 14.83
N ALA A 953 -19.46 -19.09 15.80
CA ALA A 953 -18.38 -19.75 16.53
C ALA A 953 -17.55 -20.68 15.62
N ALA A 954 -18.19 -21.47 14.75
CA ALA A 954 -17.50 -22.33 13.78
C ALA A 954 -16.64 -21.53 12.80
N ILE A 955 -17.18 -20.42 12.26
CA ILE A 955 -16.45 -19.46 11.41
C ILE A 955 -15.25 -18.87 12.18
N GLY A 956 -15.42 -18.57 13.47
CA GLY A 956 -14.34 -18.07 14.32
C GLY A 956 -13.22 -19.09 14.50
N VAL A 957 -13.56 -20.33 14.86
CA VAL A 957 -12.57 -21.41 15.01
C VAL A 957 -11.86 -21.69 13.67
N ALA A 958 -12.59 -21.76 12.54
CA ALA A 958 -11.99 -21.96 11.22
C ALA A 958 -10.98 -20.85 10.86
N LYS A 959 -11.30 -19.59 11.16
CA LYS A 959 -10.36 -18.46 11.02
C LYS A 959 -9.14 -18.57 11.93
N GLY A 960 -9.32 -19.07 13.16
CA GLY A 960 -8.22 -19.37 14.07
C GLY A 960 -7.28 -20.45 13.53
N VAL A 961 -7.82 -21.53 12.97
CA VAL A 961 -7.05 -22.60 12.31
C VAL A 961 -6.32 -22.07 11.08
N GLN A 962 -6.97 -21.29 10.22
CA GLN A 962 -6.34 -20.64 9.07
C GLN A 962 -5.15 -19.76 9.48
N PHE A 963 -5.29 -19.00 10.58
CA PHE A 963 -4.19 -18.22 11.14
C PHE A 963 -3.05 -19.08 11.71
N LEU A 964 -3.33 -20.23 12.32
CA LEU A 964 -2.28 -21.15 12.78
C LEU A 964 -1.54 -21.82 11.61
N HIS A 965 -2.26 -22.25 10.57
CA HIS A 965 -1.71 -22.94 9.40
C HIS A 965 -0.91 -22.02 8.48
N ALA A 966 -1.46 -20.84 8.17
CA ALA A 966 -0.93 -19.94 7.15
C ALA A 966 -0.67 -18.51 7.67
N GLY A 967 -1.08 -18.16 8.89
CA GLY A 967 -0.82 -16.84 9.48
C GLY A 967 0.53 -16.72 10.18
N ILE A 968 1.30 -17.80 10.36
CA ILE A 968 2.59 -17.80 11.08
C ILE A 968 3.63 -18.64 10.31
N ILE A 969 4.91 -18.25 10.41
CA ILE A 969 6.05 -18.95 9.81
C ILE A 969 7.01 -19.42 10.93
N PRO A 970 7.27 -20.73 11.08
CA PRO A 970 6.57 -21.85 10.43
C PRO A 970 5.13 -21.98 10.93
N GLY A 971 4.24 -22.50 10.08
CA GLY A 971 2.85 -22.80 10.45
C GLY A 971 2.77 -23.83 11.58
N LEU A 972 1.75 -23.69 12.43
CA LEU A 972 1.49 -24.56 13.57
C LEU A 972 0.35 -25.52 13.24
N PHE A 973 0.63 -26.82 13.33
CA PHE A 973 -0.27 -27.90 12.91
C PHE A 973 -0.47 -28.92 14.03
N ALA A 974 -1.57 -29.69 13.97
CA ALA A 974 -1.99 -30.66 14.97
C ALA A 974 -2.11 -30.01 16.37
N ASN A 975 -3.07 -29.10 16.48
CA ASN A 975 -3.24 -28.13 17.56
C ASN A 975 -4.16 -28.61 18.71
N ASP A 976 -4.55 -29.89 18.74
CA ASP A 976 -5.45 -30.49 19.74
C ASP A 976 -6.83 -29.80 19.80
N LEU A 977 -7.48 -29.62 18.64
CA LEU A 977 -8.70 -28.83 18.54
C LEU A 977 -9.90 -29.59 19.13
N LYS A 978 -10.43 -29.09 20.26
CA LYS A 978 -11.56 -29.68 20.99
C LYS A 978 -12.49 -28.59 21.48
N THR A 979 -13.77 -28.90 21.69
CA THR A 979 -14.75 -27.94 22.24
C THR A 979 -14.43 -27.48 23.67
N THR A 980 -13.55 -28.19 24.39
CA THR A 980 -12.95 -27.75 25.67
C THR A 980 -11.81 -26.74 25.48
N ASN A 981 -11.07 -26.83 24.36
CA ASN A 981 -9.94 -25.99 23.98
C ASN A 981 -10.36 -24.75 23.15
N ILE A 982 -11.67 -24.56 22.94
CA ILE A 982 -12.26 -23.32 22.43
C ILE A 982 -12.93 -22.61 23.60
N LEU A 983 -12.54 -21.37 23.85
CA LEU A 983 -13.18 -20.48 24.84
C LEU A 983 -14.06 -19.44 24.14
N LEU A 984 -15.05 -18.92 24.86
CA LEU A 984 -15.91 -17.83 24.39
C LEU A 984 -15.61 -16.53 25.15
N ASP A 985 -15.39 -15.44 24.43
CA ASP A 985 -15.27 -14.11 25.05
C ASP A 985 -16.64 -13.53 25.47
N GLN A 986 -16.61 -12.35 26.08
CA GLN A 986 -17.80 -11.60 26.51
C GLN A 986 -18.81 -11.29 25.37
N ASN A 987 -18.37 -11.32 24.11
CA ASN A 987 -19.19 -11.13 22.91
C ASN A 987 -19.56 -12.47 22.23
N LEU A 988 -19.32 -13.61 22.90
CA LEU A 988 -19.46 -14.97 22.39
C LEU A 988 -18.56 -15.28 21.18
N VAL A 989 -17.45 -14.55 21.02
CA VAL A 989 -16.45 -14.84 19.97
C VAL A 989 -15.62 -16.04 20.41
N ALA A 990 -15.58 -17.07 19.56
CA ALA A 990 -14.73 -18.24 19.75
C ALA A 990 -13.23 -17.91 19.62
N LYS A 991 -12.44 -18.35 20.60
CA LYS A 991 -10.98 -18.26 20.66
C LYS A 991 -10.36 -19.63 20.98
N ILE A 992 -9.38 -20.06 20.20
CA ILE A 992 -8.60 -21.28 20.46
C ILE A 992 -7.61 -21.01 21.61
N SER A 993 -7.65 -21.79 22.70
CA SER A 993 -6.82 -21.61 23.91
C SER A 993 -5.66 -22.60 24.04
N SER A 994 -5.77 -23.76 23.40
CA SER A 994 -4.71 -24.75 23.25
C SER A 994 -4.31 -24.81 21.78
N TYR A 995 -3.03 -24.53 21.50
CA TYR A 995 -2.40 -24.64 20.20
C TYR A 995 -0.89 -24.91 20.39
N ASN A 996 -0.24 -25.45 19.37
CA ASN A 996 1.04 -26.14 19.52
C ASN A 996 2.25 -25.17 19.62
N LEU A 997 2.76 -24.90 20.83
CA LEU A 997 3.89 -23.99 21.04
C LEU A 997 5.24 -24.74 20.98
N PRO A 998 6.21 -24.36 20.10
CA PRO A 998 7.43 -25.14 19.91
C PRO A 998 8.35 -25.32 21.13
N VAL A 999 8.31 -24.41 22.12
CA VAL A 999 9.00 -24.57 23.43
C VAL A 999 8.59 -25.87 24.12
N LEU A 1000 7.31 -26.25 23.98
CA LEU A 1000 6.73 -27.44 24.59
C LEU A 1000 7.18 -28.69 23.84
N ALA A 1001 7.31 -28.62 22.51
CA ALA A 1001 7.78 -29.72 21.69
C ALA A 1001 9.24 -30.13 21.97
N GLU A 1002 10.13 -29.17 22.29
CA GLU A 1002 11.52 -29.49 22.68
C GLU A 1002 11.61 -30.09 24.09
N ASN A 1003 10.77 -29.63 25.03
CA ASN A 1003 10.66 -30.24 26.35
C ASN A 1003 10.07 -31.66 26.27
N MET A 1004 8.95 -31.86 25.57
CA MET A 1004 8.30 -33.17 25.41
C MET A 1004 9.19 -34.21 24.71
N LYS A 1005 10.02 -33.81 23.74
CA LYS A 1005 11.01 -34.71 23.10
C LYS A 1005 11.99 -35.33 24.10
N ASN A 1006 12.24 -34.69 25.25
CA ASN A 1006 13.09 -35.22 26.31
C ASN A 1006 12.30 -36.03 27.36
N GLU A 1007 10.97 -35.92 27.43
CA GLU A 1007 10.14 -36.71 28.35
C GLU A 1007 9.75 -38.09 27.77
N VAL A 1008 9.54 -38.18 26.45
CA VAL A 1008 9.19 -39.45 25.76
C VAL A 1008 10.33 -40.50 25.82
N ILE A 1009 11.52 -40.12 26.28
CA ILE A 1009 12.66 -41.02 26.53
C ILE A 1009 12.52 -41.74 27.90
N GLY A 1010 11.62 -41.31 28.77
CA GLY A 1010 11.48 -41.77 30.17
C GLY A 1010 10.13 -42.40 30.53
N GLY A 1011 9.60 -43.33 29.72
CA GLY A 1011 8.36 -44.05 30.08
C GLY A 1011 8.01 -45.21 29.14
N SER A 1012 8.03 -46.44 29.66
CA SER A 1012 7.76 -47.65 28.87
C SER A 1012 6.26 -47.87 28.60
N SER A 1013 5.86 -47.82 27.33
CA SER A 1013 4.69 -48.56 26.84
C SER A 1013 4.82 -48.86 25.34
N SER A 1014 4.59 -50.11 24.95
CA SER A 1014 4.87 -50.62 23.60
C SER A 1014 3.63 -50.61 22.70
N ASN A 1015 3.53 -49.62 21.79
CA ASN A 1015 2.92 -49.74 20.42
C ASN A 1015 2.85 -48.39 19.64
N GLY A 1016 3.81 -47.47 19.80
CA GLY A 1016 3.72 -46.11 19.21
C GLY A 1016 4.38 -45.87 17.84
N SER A 1017 5.23 -46.78 17.34
CA SER A 1017 6.28 -46.45 16.36
C SER A 1017 5.86 -46.18 14.90
N LYS A 1018 4.57 -46.31 14.55
CA LYS A 1018 4.05 -45.91 13.22
C LYS A 1018 3.38 -44.53 13.18
N MET A 1019 3.00 -43.96 14.34
CA MET A 1019 2.12 -42.77 14.39
C MET A 1019 2.88 -41.43 14.21
N SER A 1020 4.21 -41.43 14.31
CA SER A 1020 5.03 -40.21 14.32
C SER A 1020 5.25 -39.58 12.95
N ASN A 1021 5.57 -40.38 11.92
CA ASN A 1021 5.95 -39.84 10.60
C ASN A 1021 4.76 -39.38 9.75
N GLU A 1022 3.57 -39.98 9.91
CA GLU A 1022 2.37 -39.52 9.18
C GLU A 1022 1.82 -38.19 9.75
N ARG A 1023 1.88 -38.00 11.08
CA ARG A 1023 1.47 -36.75 11.74
C ARG A 1023 2.20 -35.51 11.23
N ILE A 1024 3.47 -35.64 10.83
CA ILE A 1024 4.28 -34.53 10.31
C ILE A 1024 3.90 -34.19 8.86
N LYS A 1025 3.37 -35.16 8.09
CA LYS A 1025 3.10 -35.01 6.66
C LYS A 1025 1.70 -34.49 6.33
N HIS A 1026 0.75 -34.65 7.25
CA HIS A 1026 -0.67 -34.28 7.07
C HIS A 1026 -1.24 -33.55 8.30
N GLY A 1027 -0.42 -32.78 9.00
CA GLY A 1027 -0.82 -32.08 10.24
C GLY A 1027 -1.95 -31.07 10.06
N ASP A 1028 -2.04 -30.45 8.88
CA ASP A 1028 -3.17 -29.62 8.46
C ASP A 1028 -4.48 -30.43 8.43
N LYS A 1029 -4.43 -31.65 7.85
CA LYS A 1029 -5.57 -32.55 7.74
C LYS A 1029 -5.94 -33.24 9.05
N VAL A 1030 -5.10 -33.15 10.09
CA VAL A 1030 -5.50 -33.49 11.47
C VAL A 1030 -6.42 -32.40 12.01
N ASP A 1031 -6.00 -31.14 11.95
CA ASP A 1031 -6.81 -30.01 12.44
C ASP A 1031 -8.17 -29.88 11.71
N ILE A 1032 -8.22 -30.18 10.40
CA ILE A 1032 -9.50 -30.25 9.65
C ILE A 1032 -10.41 -31.39 10.15
N TYR A 1033 -9.84 -32.53 10.57
CA TYR A 1033 -10.64 -33.64 11.11
C TYR A 1033 -11.20 -33.31 12.49
N ASP A 1034 -10.36 -32.79 13.37
CA ASP A 1034 -10.73 -32.34 14.72
C ASP A 1034 -11.81 -31.23 14.64
N PHE A 1035 -11.68 -30.30 13.67
CA PHE A 1035 -12.72 -29.33 13.34
C PHE A 1035 -14.04 -29.98 12.87
N GLY A 1036 -13.98 -31.09 12.14
CA GLY A 1036 -15.14 -31.90 11.79
C GLY A 1036 -15.86 -32.48 13.01
N VAL A 1037 -15.11 -32.89 14.05
CA VAL A 1037 -15.69 -33.35 15.33
C VAL A 1037 -16.36 -32.18 16.05
N ILE A 1038 -15.75 -30.99 16.06
CA ILE A 1038 -16.35 -29.76 16.62
C ILE A 1038 -17.69 -29.43 15.92
N LEU A 1039 -17.76 -29.53 14.59
CA LEU A 1039 -19.03 -29.35 13.86
C LEU A 1039 -20.08 -30.40 14.25
N LEU A 1040 -19.68 -31.66 14.44
CA LEU A 1040 -20.60 -32.75 14.81
C LEU A 1040 -21.17 -32.57 16.23
N GLU A 1041 -20.37 -32.11 17.21
CA GLU A 1041 -20.88 -31.69 18.52
C GLU A 1041 -21.82 -30.48 18.40
N MET A 1042 -21.47 -29.47 17.59
CA MET A 1042 -22.34 -28.28 17.39
C MET A 1042 -23.70 -28.60 16.77
N ILE A 1043 -23.78 -29.55 15.84
CA ILE A 1043 -25.03 -29.97 15.18
C ILE A 1043 -25.89 -30.82 16.12
N SER A 1044 -25.28 -31.78 16.82
CA SER A 1044 -26.00 -32.74 17.66
C SER A 1044 -26.33 -32.24 19.06
N GLY A 1045 -25.57 -31.26 19.58
CA GLY A 1045 -25.64 -30.83 20.98
C GLY A 1045 -25.09 -31.87 21.97
N ARG A 1046 -24.45 -32.93 21.48
CA ARG A 1046 -23.97 -34.05 22.30
C ARG A 1046 -22.46 -33.96 22.53
N SER A 1047 -22.08 -34.36 23.74
CA SER A 1047 -20.70 -34.60 24.18
C SER A 1047 -20.14 -35.82 23.43
N ILE A 1048 -19.08 -35.64 22.63
CA ILE A 1048 -18.39 -36.73 21.91
C ILE A 1048 -17.05 -36.99 22.61
N SER A 1049 -16.70 -38.27 22.80
CA SER A 1049 -15.54 -38.67 23.62
C SER A 1049 -14.60 -39.66 22.92
N SER A 1050 -15.14 -40.49 22.02
CA SER A 1050 -14.44 -41.57 21.34
C SER A 1050 -14.59 -41.49 19.82
N GLN A 1051 -13.67 -42.15 19.09
CA GLN A 1051 -13.77 -42.29 17.63
C GLN A 1051 -15.02 -43.10 17.20
N ALA A 1052 -15.50 -44.02 18.05
CA ALA A 1052 -16.73 -44.77 17.79
C ALA A 1052 -17.98 -43.89 17.89
N ASP A 1053 -17.99 -42.92 18.81
CA ASP A 1053 -19.07 -41.93 18.95
C ASP A 1053 -19.17 -41.09 17.67
N VAL A 1054 -18.02 -40.65 17.13
CA VAL A 1054 -17.95 -39.85 15.89
C VAL A 1054 -18.57 -40.60 14.72
N GLU A 1055 -18.21 -41.87 14.51
CA GLU A 1055 -18.75 -42.67 13.41
C GLU A 1055 -20.25 -42.98 13.62
N THR A 1056 -20.66 -43.31 14.85
CA THR A 1056 -22.06 -43.58 15.20
C THR A 1056 -22.96 -42.36 14.96
N VAL A 1057 -22.57 -41.17 15.43
CA VAL A 1057 -23.36 -39.94 15.24
C VAL A 1057 -23.33 -39.48 13.78
N LYS A 1058 -22.20 -39.67 13.08
CA LYS A 1058 -22.09 -39.38 11.64
C LYS A 1058 -23.05 -40.24 10.81
N ASP A 1059 -23.05 -41.56 11.01
CA ASP A 1059 -23.86 -42.48 10.21
C ASP A 1059 -25.36 -42.30 10.48
N GLN A 1060 -25.75 -42.06 11.74
CA GLN A 1060 -27.11 -41.67 12.11
C GLN A 1060 -27.55 -40.38 11.40
N LEU A 1061 -26.70 -39.34 11.42
CA LEU A 1061 -26.98 -38.07 10.76
C LEU A 1061 -27.06 -38.24 9.24
N GLN A 1062 -26.17 -39.04 8.63
CA GLN A 1062 -26.13 -39.29 7.20
C GLN A 1062 -27.41 -40.01 6.71
N ALA A 1063 -27.86 -41.04 7.43
CA ALA A 1063 -29.12 -41.72 7.12
C ALA A 1063 -30.34 -40.78 7.12
N SER A 1064 -30.35 -39.76 7.98
CA SER A 1064 -31.41 -38.75 8.04
C SER A 1064 -31.40 -37.73 6.88
N THR A 1065 -30.32 -37.69 6.08
CA THR A 1065 -30.20 -36.79 4.92
C THR A 1065 -30.62 -37.43 3.59
N THR A 1066 -30.52 -38.75 3.45
CA THR A 1066 -30.80 -39.47 2.20
C THR A 1066 -32.25 -39.92 2.03
N PHE A 1067 -33.04 -39.96 3.11
CA PHE A 1067 -34.47 -40.29 3.04
C PHE A 1067 -35.32 -39.01 3.00
N ASP A 1068 -36.17 -38.87 1.97
CA ASP A 1068 -37.10 -37.75 1.87
C ASP A 1068 -38.32 -37.97 2.79
N GLY A 1069 -38.08 -37.75 4.09
CA GLY A 1069 -39.05 -38.02 5.15
C GLY A 1069 -38.93 -37.01 6.28
N SER A 1070 -39.89 -36.07 6.33
CA SER A 1070 -39.99 -35.02 7.36
C SER A 1070 -40.04 -35.53 8.82
N ALA A 1071 -40.22 -36.83 9.04
CA ALA A 1071 -40.15 -37.46 10.35
C ALA A 1071 -38.72 -37.73 10.86
N SER A 1072 -37.79 -38.18 10.00
CA SER A 1072 -36.48 -38.71 10.43
C SER A 1072 -35.52 -37.63 10.95
N LYS A 1073 -35.51 -36.45 10.31
CA LYS A 1073 -34.63 -35.30 10.62
C LYS A 1073 -34.78 -34.70 12.04
N LYS A 1074 -35.63 -35.25 12.92
CA LYS A 1074 -36.12 -34.61 14.15
C LYS A 1074 -35.40 -34.98 15.46
N ASN A 1075 -34.69 -36.11 15.54
CA ASN A 1075 -34.20 -36.68 16.82
C ASN A 1075 -32.66 -36.65 17.04
N ILE A 1076 -31.86 -36.28 16.04
CA ILE A 1076 -30.38 -36.32 16.10
C ILE A 1076 -29.78 -34.90 16.18
N VAL A 1077 -30.42 -33.92 15.54
CA VAL A 1077 -30.04 -32.50 15.58
C VAL A 1077 -30.56 -31.86 16.87
N ASP A 1078 -29.74 -31.01 17.50
CA ASP A 1078 -30.06 -30.32 18.76
C ASP A 1078 -31.43 -29.59 18.69
N PRO A 1079 -32.34 -29.77 19.67
CA PRO A 1079 -33.64 -29.09 19.70
C PRO A 1079 -33.59 -27.55 19.68
N VAL A 1080 -32.47 -26.91 20.04
CA VAL A 1080 -32.22 -25.47 19.88
C VAL A 1080 -31.87 -25.14 18.43
N VAL A 1081 -31.03 -25.96 17.79
CA VAL A 1081 -30.68 -25.81 16.37
C VAL A 1081 -31.92 -26.00 15.50
N ARG A 1082 -32.66 -27.10 15.70
CA ARG A 1082 -33.89 -27.46 14.96
C ARG A 1082 -34.98 -26.37 14.99
N ARG A 1083 -34.97 -25.47 15.97
CA ARG A 1083 -35.94 -24.35 16.11
C ARG A 1083 -35.46 -23.03 15.51
N GLY A 1084 -34.20 -22.93 15.07
CA GLY A 1084 -33.60 -21.69 14.58
C GLY A 1084 -32.77 -21.84 13.31
N CYS A 1085 -32.92 -22.94 12.57
CA CYS A 1085 -32.18 -23.23 11.34
C CYS A 1085 -33.07 -23.22 10.08
N CYS A 1086 -32.61 -22.51 9.04
CA CYS A 1086 -32.99 -22.73 7.65
C CYS A 1086 -32.50 -24.11 7.19
N HIS A 1087 -33.25 -24.82 6.33
CA HIS A 1087 -32.90 -26.18 5.93
C HIS A 1087 -31.60 -26.22 5.12
N GLU A 1088 -31.44 -25.28 4.20
CA GLU A 1088 -30.31 -25.12 3.28
C GLU A 1088 -29.03 -24.75 4.04
N SER A 1089 -29.16 -23.88 5.04
CA SER A 1089 -28.09 -23.55 5.99
C SER A 1089 -27.61 -24.80 6.73
N LEU A 1090 -28.52 -25.55 7.37
CA LEU A 1090 -28.18 -26.77 8.10
C LEU A 1090 -27.58 -27.85 7.19
N LYS A 1091 -28.15 -28.03 5.98
CA LYS A 1091 -27.66 -28.98 4.98
C LYS A 1091 -26.19 -28.68 4.60
N THR A 1092 -25.87 -27.42 4.32
CA THR A 1092 -24.49 -27.01 3.98
C THR A 1092 -23.50 -27.34 5.10
N VAL A 1093 -23.86 -27.08 6.37
CA VAL A 1093 -22.97 -27.36 7.51
C VAL A 1093 -22.80 -28.87 7.74
N ILE A 1094 -23.83 -29.69 7.47
CA ILE A 1094 -23.73 -31.16 7.53
C ILE A 1094 -22.82 -31.69 6.41
N GLU A 1095 -22.98 -31.21 5.17
CA GLU A 1095 -22.19 -31.65 4.02
C GLU A 1095 -20.69 -31.35 4.18
N ILE A 1096 -20.33 -30.16 4.67
CA ILE A 1096 -18.92 -29.84 4.95
C ILE A 1096 -18.38 -30.63 6.16
N CYS A 1097 -19.19 -30.86 7.20
CA CYS A 1097 -18.83 -31.71 8.34
C CYS A 1097 -18.44 -33.13 7.91
N PHE A 1098 -19.24 -33.76 7.05
CA PHE A 1098 -18.93 -35.11 6.54
C PHE A 1098 -17.66 -35.17 5.68
N ARG A 1099 -17.33 -34.09 4.95
CA ARG A 1099 -16.05 -33.97 4.21
C ARG A 1099 -14.85 -33.80 5.13
N CYS A 1100 -14.98 -33.02 6.21
CA CYS A 1100 -13.96 -32.93 7.27
C CYS A 1100 -13.73 -34.29 7.94
N LEU A 1101 -14.81 -35.01 8.27
CA LEU A 1101 -14.80 -36.36 8.86
C LEU A 1101 -14.54 -37.48 7.85
N SER A 1102 -13.70 -37.24 6.82
CA SER A 1102 -13.30 -38.27 5.87
C SER A 1102 -12.19 -39.15 6.45
N LYS A 1103 -12.28 -40.48 6.26
CA LYS A 1103 -11.28 -41.44 6.78
C LYS A 1103 -9.93 -41.30 6.07
N GLN A 1104 -9.90 -40.85 4.81
CA GLN A 1104 -8.66 -40.55 4.07
C GLN A 1104 -8.29 -39.06 4.20
N PRO A 1105 -7.11 -38.70 4.71
CA PRO A 1105 -6.71 -37.29 4.91
C PRO A 1105 -6.74 -36.43 3.64
N ILE A 1106 -6.38 -37.01 2.48
CA ILE A 1106 -6.36 -36.31 1.18
C ILE A 1106 -7.76 -35.87 0.70
N ASN A 1107 -8.83 -36.56 1.14
CA ASN A 1107 -10.21 -36.23 0.80
C ASN A 1107 -10.81 -35.17 1.74
N ARG A 1108 -10.07 -34.74 2.79
CA ARG A 1108 -10.51 -33.68 3.70
C ARG A 1108 -10.26 -32.31 3.05
N PRO A 1109 -11.21 -31.36 3.16
CA PRO A 1109 -11.14 -30.03 2.53
C PRO A 1109 -9.93 -29.20 3.00
N SER A 1110 -9.66 -28.07 2.33
CA SER A 1110 -8.82 -27.00 2.88
C SER A 1110 -9.57 -26.22 3.97
N VAL A 1111 -8.87 -25.43 4.78
CA VAL A 1111 -9.55 -24.56 5.76
C VAL A 1111 -10.31 -23.43 5.05
N GLU A 1112 -9.84 -23.02 3.87
CA GLU A 1112 -10.50 -22.09 2.95
C GLU A 1112 -11.86 -22.63 2.46
N ASP A 1113 -11.90 -23.88 1.98
CA ASP A 1113 -13.15 -24.56 1.58
C ASP A 1113 -14.15 -24.60 2.75
N VAL A 1114 -13.68 -24.98 3.94
CA VAL A 1114 -14.50 -25.06 5.15
C VAL A 1114 -15.06 -23.69 5.51
N LEU A 1115 -14.21 -22.67 5.53
CA LEU A 1115 -14.59 -21.30 5.83
C LEU A 1115 -15.59 -20.73 4.81
N TRP A 1116 -15.44 -21.04 3.52
CA TRP A 1116 -16.37 -20.62 2.47
C TRP A 1116 -17.76 -21.24 2.66
N ASN A 1117 -17.83 -22.56 2.91
CA ASN A 1117 -19.10 -23.27 3.11
C ASN A 1117 -19.84 -22.78 4.36
N LEU A 1118 -19.10 -22.49 5.46
CA LEU A 1118 -19.69 -21.93 6.67
C LEU A 1118 -20.20 -20.49 6.47
N GLN A 1119 -19.50 -19.66 5.68
CA GLN A 1119 -19.96 -18.31 5.34
C GLN A 1119 -21.21 -18.32 4.46
N PHE A 1120 -21.27 -19.22 3.47
CA PHE A 1120 -22.49 -19.44 2.67
C PHE A 1120 -23.67 -19.87 3.55
N ALA A 1121 -23.46 -20.84 4.45
CA ALA A 1121 -24.47 -21.28 5.40
C ALA A 1121 -24.96 -20.17 6.35
N ALA A 1122 -24.11 -19.18 6.67
CA ALA A 1122 -24.48 -18.00 7.45
C ALA A 1122 -25.35 -17.03 6.64
N GLN A 1123 -24.94 -16.69 5.41
CA GLN A 1123 -25.69 -15.77 4.52
C GLN A 1123 -27.11 -16.29 4.22
N VAL A 1124 -27.22 -17.59 3.92
CA VAL A 1124 -28.51 -18.27 3.72
C VAL A 1124 -29.37 -18.23 4.99
N GLN A 1125 -28.77 -18.29 6.17
CA GLN A 1125 -29.47 -18.19 7.45
C GLN A 1125 -29.93 -16.75 7.79
N GLU A 1126 -29.22 -15.73 7.33
CA GLU A 1126 -29.58 -14.33 7.50
C GLU A 1126 -30.74 -13.93 6.58
N ALA A 1127 -30.69 -14.33 5.29
CA ALA A 1127 -31.77 -14.09 4.34
C ALA A 1127 -33.12 -14.65 4.85
N TRP A 1128 -33.12 -15.92 5.29
CA TRP A 1128 -34.31 -16.57 5.86
C TRP A 1128 -34.87 -15.87 7.11
N ARG A 1129 -34.08 -15.10 7.86
CA ARG A 1129 -34.62 -14.25 8.95
C ARG A 1129 -35.24 -12.95 8.41
N GLY A 1130 -34.65 -12.35 7.37
CA GLY A 1130 -35.17 -11.13 6.75
C GLY A 1130 -36.58 -11.31 6.22
N ASP A 1131 -36.81 -12.37 5.45
CA ASP A 1131 -38.12 -12.65 4.84
C ASP A 1131 -39.22 -12.84 5.89
N ASN A 1132 -38.97 -13.66 6.92
CA ASN A 1132 -39.93 -13.93 8.01
C ASN A 1132 -40.26 -12.68 8.87
N HIS A 1133 -39.41 -11.65 8.89
CA HIS A 1133 -39.70 -10.38 9.57
C HIS A 1133 -40.44 -9.37 8.67
N SER A 1134 -40.65 -9.66 7.38
CA SER A 1134 -41.39 -8.79 6.46
C SER A 1134 -42.91 -9.04 6.45
N SER A 1135 -43.37 -10.15 7.05
CA SER A 1135 -44.74 -10.65 6.94
C SER A 1135 -45.67 -10.37 8.12
N GLU A 1136 -45.20 -9.75 9.21
CA GLU A 1136 -46.04 -9.35 10.35
C GLU A 1136 -46.16 -7.82 10.44
N GLY A 1137 -47.37 -7.31 10.17
CA GLY A 1137 -47.64 -5.87 10.08
C GLY A 1137 -48.16 -5.25 11.39
N SER A 1138 -47.46 -4.21 11.84
CA SER A 1138 -47.95 -3.09 12.68
C SER A 1138 -48.82 -3.37 13.93
N SER A 1139 -48.30 -3.01 15.11
CA SER A 1139 -48.94 -1.97 15.95
C SER A 1139 -48.07 -1.57 17.14
N VAL A 1140 -48.43 -0.44 17.77
CA VAL A 1140 -47.91 0.11 19.04
C VAL A 1140 -46.47 0.67 19.05
N ALA A 1141 -46.41 1.95 19.42
CA ALA A 1141 -45.28 2.66 20.03
C ALA A 1141 -45.85 3.42 21.27
N PRO A 1142 -45.06 4.09 22.15
CA PRO A 1142 -43.61 4.32 22.12
C PRO A 1142 -42.87 4.17 23.48
N SER A 1143 -41.53 4.36 23.46
CA SER A 1143 -40.71 4.93 24.56
C SER A 1143 -40.45 4.06 25.83
N PRO A 1144 -39.64 4.50 26.84
CA PRO A 1144 -38.16 4.51 26.77
C PRO A 1144 -37.46 3.99 28.06
N ILE A 1145 -36.12 4.13 28.16
CA ILE A 1145 -35.25 3.95 29.36
C ILE A 1145 -35.05 2.45 29.76
N ASN A 1146 -33.87 1.93 30.12
CA ASN A 1146 -32.57 2.51 30.56
C ASN A 1146 -31.43 2.23 29.58
#